data_AF-A0A954ED47-F1
#
_entry.id   AF-A0A954ED47-F1
#
_cell.length_a   1.000
_cell.length_b   1.000
_cell.length_c   1.000
_cell.angle_alpha   90.00
_cell.angle_beta   90.00
_cell.angle_gamma   90.00
#
_symmetry.space_group_name_H-M   'P 1'
#
loop_
_entity.id
_entity.type
_entity.pdbx_description
1 polymer ?
#
loop_
_entity_poly.entity_id
_entity_poly.type
_entity_poly.pdbx_seq_one_letter_code
_entity_poly.pdbx_strand_id
1 'polypeptide(L)'
;MKHRIVWVMSVLALLVLSVGAVICRHDPTALPVLVTTVVLQLVAVGLLSWFNWQELQSGRDPAIRELDRERKEFDDNRRVIVEQLEQETARLEQNSRRMAEKFRIVHEWLDSPELVNLTEYQLENHPQSSPKERQQLIEKDQKVAKILEQEAEEIYEKIRRNHYLNDGRFDARVMRNDLLDLGVEIAKIYLPEEDNPLLHTSPEQIARALNRIGLHLLVVLDQLPLNLKASNIQQTYDTISKAVKAYGSYRKAAPYLGWASRGLMIGRMVTSVNPVTLGLWWGATELGKMGATHLATRMIDRQAIGLIHSLVRVVGYEVASVYSGDFRYRDANWCYAVELTQLQAALPKSREMLQRCLREVSQLELRNEYDRLAVYRAVSVGKAISRSTVDVELLSENERRGVLERLEILQQEVAHGQSTEAGREWRKGIQAHLGMQLSLGKNKVAPRQELEQDREILNTLLGYLVGVREVAWGQACEWVRDLLHHSGQRNLFSAAAREAWREKLPVDQAQFVPQFTPPDLDPGDARIRDLLEVLLEWNAKVGSFAPEAEQLLLEFGLYYRVAQDKLESMLNESYQQRLLRQFPEQKSRIERYSISECRSIALLLDENAIPSLPQQVFGLIKIPEIPDELKSLPAESLRIALVDEEAVLFQLPTIWEMPEILWRSDSTTRWKNRSGVMTASLELTGGKSTGDLKTSLKSILIEAPMTARFQTYFASLLQKIPAAATE
;
A
#
# COMPACT_ATOMS: atom_id res chain seq x y z
N MET A 1 30.14 -59.88 -24.25
CA MET A 1 31.41 -60.64 -24.41
C MET A 1 32.36 -60.47 -23.21
N LYS A 2 32.63 -59.24 -22.73
CA LYS A 2 33.59 -58.96 -21.63
C LYS A 2 33.29 -59.69 -20.30
N HIS A 3 32.03 -59.79 -19.84
CA HIS A 3 31.69 -60.54 -18.62
C HIS A 3 31.95 -62.06 -18.68
N ARG A 4 31.87 -62.66 -19.88
CA ARG A 4 32.18 -64.09 -20.06
C ARG A 4 33.68 -64.37 -19.91
N ILE A 5 34.53 -63.42 -20.30
CA ILE A 5 36.00 -63.56 -20.19
C ILE A 5 36.44 -63.51 -18.73
N VAL A 6 35.89 -62.59 -17.93
CA VAL A 6 36.19 -62.49 -16.49
C VAL A 6 35.76 -63.76 -15.75
N TRP A 7 34.59 -64.30 -16.11
CA TRP A 7 34.07 -65.51 -15.49
C TRP A 7 34.91 -66.75 -15.85
N VAL A 8 35.29 -66.92 -17.12
CA VAL A 8 36.17 -68.02 -17.57
C VAL A 8 37.54 -67.96 -16.90
N MET A 9 38.14 -66.76 -16.77
CA MET A 9 39.44 -66.60 -16.10
C MET A 9 39.37 -66.89 -14.59
N SER A 10 38.25 -66.55 -13.95
CA SER A 10 38.04 -66.85 -12.52
C SER A 10 37.88 -68.35 -12.26
N VAL A 11 37.17 -69.06 -13.15
CA VAL A 11 37.04 -70.52 -13.08
C VAL A 11 38.39 -71.21 -13.34
N LEU A 12 39.17 -70.72 -14.31
CA LEU A 12 40.52 -71.24 -14.60
C LEU A 12 41.49 -71.06 -13.42
N ALA A 13 41.44 -69.91 -12.74
CA ALA A 13 42.24 -69.66 -11.54
C ALA A 13 41.88 -70.60 -10.38
N LEU A 14 40.59 -70.85 -10.17
CA LEU A 14 40.11 -71.82 -9.18
C LEU A 14 40.56 -73.26 -9.50
N LEU A 15 40.58 -73.61 -10.78
CA LEU A 15 41.03 -74.93 -11.24
C LEU A 15 42.54 -75.11 -11.01
N VAL A 16 43.35 -74.10 -11.32
CA VAL A 16 44.81 -74.11 -11.07
C VAL A 16 45.12 -74.19 -9.57
N LEU A 17 44.37 -73.47 -8.73
CA LEU A 17 44.48 -73.56 -7.27
C LEU A 17 44.14 -74.96 -6.74
N SER A 18 43.09 -75.59 -7.27
CA SER A 18 42.67 -76.93 -6.84
C SER A 18 43.68 -78.02 -7.23
N VAL A 19 44.22 -77.97 -8.45
CA VAL A 19 45.26 -78.89 -8.92
C VAL A 19 46.56 -78.66 -8.15
N GLY A 20 46.90 -77.40 -7.89
CA GLY A 20 48.06 -77.05 -7.09
C GLY A 20 48.01 -77.58 -5.65
N ALA A 21 46.86 -77.47 -4.99
CA ALA A 21 46.66 -78.00 -3.66
C ALA A 21 46.81 -79.53 -3.59
N VAL A 22 46.44 -80.25 -4.67
CA VAL A 22 46.63 -81.70 -4.76
C VAL A 22 48.12 -82.06 -4.93
N ILE A 23 48.87 -81.31 -5.75
CA ILE A 23 50.30 -81.53 -5.97
C ILE A 23 51.12 -81.25 -4.69
N CYS A 24 50.81 -80.17 -3.98
CA CYS A 24 51.47 -79.83 -2.70
C CYS A 24 51.21 -80.88 -1.60
N ARG A 25 50.17 -81.71 -1.74
CA ARG A 25 49.88 -82.79 -0.79
C ARG A 25 50.80 -84.01 -0.97
N HIS A 26 51.46 -84.14 -2.13
CA HIS A 26 52.38 -85.24 -2.42
C HIS A 26 53.86 -84.83 -2.41
N ASP A 27 54.19 -83.57 -2.68
CA ASP A 27 55.56 -83.06 -2.57
C ASP A 27 55.58 -81.67 -1.88
N PRO A 28 56.02 -81.58 -0.61
CA PRO A 28 55.99 -80.34 0.15
C PRO A 28 57.01 -79.30 -0.34
N THR A 29 57.93 -79.67 -1.23
CA THR A 29 58.92 -78.73 -1.79
C THR A 29 58.37 -77.85 -2.92
N ALA A 30 57.18 -78.15 -3.45
CA ALA A 30 56.52 -77.39 -4.52
C ALA A 30 55.72 -76.16 -4.05
N LEU A 31 55.57 -75.99 -2.74
CA LEU A 31 54.80 -74.91 -2.11
C LEU A 31 55.21 -73.47 -2.53
N PRO A 32 56.51 -73.11 -2.65
CA PRO A 32 56.89 -71.75 -3.05
C PRO A 32 56.55 -71.44 -4.53
N VAL A 33 56.53 -72.45 -5.40
CA VAL A 33 56.13 -72.29 -6.81
C VAL A 33 54.62 -72.05 -6.94
N LEU A 34 53.84 -72.64 -6.05
CA LEU A 34 52.40 -72.41 -5.99
C LEU A 34 52.04 -71.02 -5.48
N VAL A 35 52.71 -70.57 -4.42
CA VAL A 35 52.46 -69.25 -3.85
C VAL A 35 52.81 -68.16 -4.87
N THR A 36 53.92 -68.31 -5.59
CA THR A 36 54.31 -67.34 -6.63
C THR A 36 53.34 -67.30 -7.80
N THR A 37 52.83 -68.44 -8.26
CA THR A 37 51.84 -68.49 -9.36
C THR A 37 50.48 -67.92 -8.96
N VAL A 38 50.02 -68.15 -7.72
CA VAL A 38 48.77 -67.59 -7.20
C VAL A 38 48.85 -66.07 -7.02
N VAL A 39 49.99 -65.58 -6.52
CA VAL A 39 50.23 -64.14 -6.38
C VAL A 39 50.24 -63.47 -7.75
N LEU A 40 50.87 -64.07 -8.75
CA LEU A 40 50.92 -63.51 -10.11
C LEU A 40 49.52 -63.46 -10.76
N GLN A 41 48.68 -64.47 -10.53
CA GLN A 41 47.30 -64.47 -11.01
C GLN A 41 46.42 -63.43 -10.31
N LEU A 42 46.56 -63.24 -8.99
CA LEU A 42 45.82 -62.21 -8.26
C LEU A 42 46.20 -60.80 -8.70
N VAL A 43 47.49 -60.56 -8.99
CA VAL A 43 47.97 -59.29 -9.54
C VAL A 43 47.39 -59.04 -10.94
N ALA A 44 47.33 -60.06 -11.80
CA ALA A 44 46.76 -59.93 -13.14
C ALA A 44 45.25 -59.62 -13.11
N VAL A 45 44.49 -60.25 -12.22
CA VAL A 45 43.05 -59.98 -12.02
C VAL A 45 42.84 -58.57 -11.43
N GLY A 46 43.70 -58.16 -10.48
CA GLY A 46 43.71 -56.81 -9.93
C GLY A 46 43.92 -55.74 -11.01
N LEU A 47 44.92 -55.92 -11.87
CA LEU A 47 45.23 -55.00 -12.97
C LEU A 47 44.10 -54.91 -14.01
N LEU A 48 43.47 -56.04 -14.36
CA LEU A 48 42.32 -56.05 -15.28
C LEU A 48 41.07 -55.37 -14.66
N SER A 49 40.86 -55.52 -13.35
CA SER A 49 39.77 -54.83 -12.64
C SER A 49 40.02 -53.32 -12.56
N TRP A 50 41.28 -52.91 -12.35
CA TRP A 50 41.68 -51.51 -12.31
C TRP A 50 41.55 -50.83 -13.68
N PHE A 51 41.92 -51.52 -14.76
CA PHE A 51 41.74 -51.00 -16.12
C PHE A 51 40.25 -50.82 -16.50
N ASN A 52 39.39 -51.78 -16.11
CA ASN A 52 37.93 -51.64 -16.31
C ASN A 52 37.32 -50.52 -15.45
N TRP A 53 37.85 -50.28 -14.24
CA TRP A 53 37.42 -49.19 -13.40
C TRP A 53 37.82 -47.82 -13.97
N GLN A 54 39.02 -47.72 -14.57
CA GLN A 54 39.46 -46.52 -15.29
C GLN A 54 38.61 -46.24 -16.54
N GLU A 55 38.20 -47.28 -17.29
CA GLU A 55 37.35 -47.15 -18.47
C GLU A 55 35.89 -46.76 -18.11
N LEU A 56 35.41 -47.11 -16.90
CA LEU A 56 34.12 -46.66 -16.36
C LEU A 56 34.15 -45.23 -15.80
N GLN A 57 35.32 -44.72 -15.39
CA GLN A 57 35.48 -43.32 -14.98
C GLN A 57 35.69 -42.37 -16.16
N SER A 58 36.23 -42.84 -17.29
CA SER A 58 36.40 -42.00 -18.50
C SER A 58 35.14 -41.86 -19.36
N GLY A 59 34.14 -42.74 -19.18
CA GLY A 59 32.87 -42.73 -19.93
C GLY A 59 31.68 -42.01 -19.26
N ARG A 60 31.85 -41.42 -18.06
CA ARG A 60 30.79 -40.61 -17.42
C ARG A 60 31.01 -39.12 -17.68
N ASP A 61 30.38 -38.70 -18.78
CA ASP A 61 29.77 -37.40 -19.10
C ASP A 61 30.64 -36.14 -19.26
N PRO A 62 31.10 -35.83 -20.49
CA PRO A 62 31.39 -34.45 -20.89
C PRO A 62 30.16 -33.53 -20.78
N ALA A 63 28.95 -34.06 -20.98
CA ALA A 63 27.70 -33.29 -20.92
C ALA A 63 27.34 -32.79 -19.50
N ILE A 64 27.66 -33.55 -18.45
CA ILE A 64 27.44 -33.11 -17.06
C ILE A 64 28.46 -32.04 -16.67
N ARG A 65 29.71 -32.12 -17.16
CA ARG A 65 30.72 -31.08 -16.93
C ARG A 65 30.41 -29.79 -17.67
N GLU A 66 29.77 -29.89 -18.84
CA GLU A 66 29.31 -28.74 -19.62
C GLU A 66 28.10 -28.09 -18.93
N LEU A 67 27.13 -28.88 -18.46
CA LEU A 67 26.02 -28.38 -17.63
C LEU A 67 26.47 -27.77 -16.30
N ASP A 68 27.47 -28.35 -15.63
CA ASP A 68 28.03 -27.78 -14.40
C ASP A 68 28.83 -26.50 -14.66
N ARG A 69 29.41 -26.35 -15.86
CA ARG A 69 30.06 -25.10 -16.29
C ARG A 69 29.04 -24.03 -16.64
N GLU A 70 28.04 -24.36 -17.46
CA GLU A 70 26.94 -23.45 -17.80
C GLU A 70 26.17 -23.02 -16.55
N ARG A 71 25.93 -23.93 -15.60
CA ARG A 71 25.26 -23.61 -14.34
C ARG A 71 26.12 -22.71 -13.46
N LYS A 72 27.44 -22.92 -13.41
CA LYS A 72 28.36 -22.01 -12.71
C LYS A 72 28.44 -20.64 -13.38
N GLU A 73 28.52 -20.58 -14.70
CA GLU A 73 28.51 -19.33 -15.46
C GLU A 73 27.17 -18.59 -15.30
N PHE A 74 26.04 -19.31 -15.25
CA PHE A 74 24.73 -18.75 -14.98
C PHE A 74 24.61 -18.21 -13.54
N ASP A 75 25.09 -18.96 -12.55
CA ASP A 75 25.09 -18.54 -11.15
C ASP A 75 26.02 -17.34 -10.92
N ASP A 76 27.19 -17.31 -11.58
CA ASP A 76 28.13 -16.17 -11.53
C ASP A 76 27.54 -14.93 -12.24
N ASN A 77 26.94 -15.10 -13.41
CA ASN A 77 26.24 -14.00 -14.09
C ASN A 77 25.05 -13.48 -13.28
N ARG A 78 24.29 -14.37 -12.64
CA ARG A 78 23.18 -13.97 -11.76
C ARG A 78 23.68 -13.20 -10.55
N ARG A 79 24.81 -13.60 -9.95
CA ARG A 79 25.44 -12.85 -8.85
C ARG A 79 25.88 -11.46 -9.30
N VAL A 80 26.52 -11.34 -10.47
CA VAL A 80 26.93 -10.05 -11.02
C VAL A 80 25.73 -9.16 -11.33
N ILE A 81 24.64 -9.71 -11.88
CA ILE A 81 23.41 -8.96 -12.16
C ILE A 81 22.71 -8.53 -10.86
N VAL A 82 22.63 -9.40 -9.86
CA VAL A 82 22.06 -9.05 -8.54
C VAL A 82 22.91 -7.98 -7.87
N GLU A 83 24.23 -8.08 -7.92
CA GLU A 83 25.14 -7.09 -7.35
C GLU A 83 25.04 -5.74 -8.10
N GLN A 84 24.88 -5.74 -9.43
CA GLN A 84 24.60 -4.54 -10.22
C GLN A 84 23.22 -3.94 -9.89
N LEU A 85 22.19 -4.76 -9.73
CA LEU A 85 20.86 -4.30 -9.34
C LEU A 85 20.84 -3.78 -7.89
N GLU A 86 21.58 -4.39 -6.98
CA GLU A 86 21.75 -3.91 -5.60
C GLU A 86 22.52 -2.58 -5.58
N GLN A 87 23.56 -2.43 -6.41
CA GLN A 87 24.26 -1.15 -6.57
C GLN A 87 23.39 -0.07 -7.21
N GLU A 88 22.60 -0.40 -8.23
CA GLU A 88 21.67 0.55 -8.86
C GLU A 88 20.50 0.91 -7.94
N THR A 89 19.92 -0.05 -7.22
CA THR A 89 18.85 0.21 -6.24
C THR A 89 19.39 1.01 -5.06
N ALA A 90 20.58 0.71 -4.53
CA ALA A 90 21.22 1.52 -3.50
C ALA A 90 21.51 2.94 -3.99
N ARG A 91 21.94 3.11 -5.26
CA ARG A 91 22.17 4.42 -5.87
C ARG A 91 20.86 5.18 -6.11
N LEU A 92 19.81 4.51 -6.55
CA LEU A 92 18.46 5.07 -6.71
C LEU A 92 17.85 5.44 -5.36
N GLU A 93 18.05 4.63 -4.33
CA GLU A 93 17.58 4.88 -2.99
C GLU A 93 18.36 6.02 -2.31
N GLN A 94 19.68 6.11 -2.53
CA GLN A 94 20.49 7.23 -2.07
C GLN A 94 20.11 8.52 -2.81
N ASN A 95 19.84 8.47 -4.12
CA ASN A 95 19.34 9.61 -4.89
C ASN A 95 17.93 10.01 -4.45
N SER A 96 17.05 9.05 -4.19
CA SER A 96 15.69 9.25 -3.69
C SER A 96 15.71 9.85 -2.29
N ARG A 97 16.52 9.34 -1.36
CA ARG A 97 16.73 9.91 -0.02
C ARG A 97 17.34 11.30 -0.11
N ARG A 98 18.32 11.54 -0.98
CA ARG A 98 18.92 12.87 -1.20
C ARG A 98 17.93 13.86 -1.83
N MET A 99 17.07 13.41 -2.73
CA MET A 99 15.98 14.21 -3.30
C MET A 99 14.92 14.48 -2.25
N ALA A 100 14.46 13.46 -1.52
CA ALA A 100 13.50 13.59 -0.42
C ALA A 100 14.03 14.49 0.70
N GLU A 101 15.33 14.45 0.99
CA GLU A 101 15.96 15.33 1.97
C GLU A 101 16.11 16.76 1.45
N LYS A 102 16.46 16.96 0.16
CA LYS A 102 16.40 18.28 -0.47
C LYS A 102 14.97 18.84 -0.52
N PHE A 103 13.98 18.00 -0.83
CA PHE A 103 12.57 18.35 -0.83
C PHE A 103 12.06 18.58 0.59
N ARG A 104 12.53 17.83 1.59
CA ARG A 104 12.23 18.04 3.01
C ARG A 104 12.81 19.35 3.51
N ILE A 105 14.06 19.67 3.20
CA ILE A 105 14.71 20.93 3.59
C ILE A 105 14.04 22.12 2.89
N VAL A 106 13.70 21.98 1.61
CA VAL A 106 12.93 23.00 0.87
C VAL A 106 11.48 23.10 1.39
N HIS A 107 10.88 21.99 1.83
CA HIS A 107 9.54 21.96 2.43
C HIS A 107 9.49 22.41 3.88
N GLU A 108 10.53 22.21 4.68
CA GLU A 108 10.68 22.74 6.03
C GLU A 108 10.85 24.27 5.98
N TRP A 109 11.38 24.80 4.87
CA TRP A 109 11.39 26.23 4.54
C TRP A 109 10.08 26.76 3.94
N LEU A 110 9.14 25.88 3.54
CA LEU A 110 7.85 26.22 2.94
C LEU A 110 6.64 25.84 3.81
N ASP A 111 6.83 25.06 4.88
CA ASP A 111 5.84 24.75 5.91
C ASP A 111 5.60 26.03 6.69
N SER A 112 4.77 26.89 6.09
CA SER A 112 4.56 28.29 6.44
C SER A 112 5.87 29.08 6.34
N PRO A 113 6.06 30.01 5.38
CA PRO A 113 6.66 31.24 5.85
C PRO A 113 5.81 31.64 7.04
N GLU A 114 6.36 31.65 8.26
CA GLU A 114 5.99 32.72 9.18
C GLU A 114 5.93 33.93 8.26
N LEU A 115 4.72 34.50 8.12
CA LEU A 115 4.49 35.72 7.38
C LEU A 115 5.75 36.53 7.59
N VAL A 116 6.52 36.80 6.53
CA VAL A 116 7.65 37.70 6.67
C VAL A 116 7.04 38.88 7.39
N ASN A 117 7.44 39.08 8.65
CA ASN A 117 6.94 40.16 9.46
C ASN A 117 7.43 41.41 8.72
N LEU A 118 6.64 41.90 7.76
CA LEU A 118 6.69 43.26 7.24
C LEU A 118 6.09 44.22 8.29
N THR A 119 6.28 43.84 9.55
CA THR A 119 5.57 44.22 10.75
C THR A 119 6.54 44.36 11.89
N GLU A 120 7.71 44.90 11.56
CA GLU A 120 8.12 46.11 12.26
C GLU A 120 7.38 47.36 11.76
N TYR A 121 6.46 47.27 10.77
CA TYR A 121 5.57 48.38 10.43
C TYR A 121 4.04 48.22 10.55
N GLN A 122 3.37 47.06 10.33
CA GLN A 122 1.87 47.04 10.34
C GLN A 122 1.15 45.71 10.71
N LEU A 123 1.51 44.97 11.78
CA LEU A 123 0.67 43.87 12.34
C LEU A 123 0.51 44.01 13.85
N GLU A 124 0.41 45.24 14.35
CA GLU A 124 -0.36 45.47 15.56
C GLU A 124 -1.77 45.88 15.11
N ASN A 125 -2.70 44.94 15.31
CA ASN A 125 -4.11 44.99 14.95
C ASN A 125 -4.38 44.66 13.47
N HIS A 126 -5.14 43.59 13.21
CA HIS A 126 -6.12 43.64 12.13
C HIS A 126 -7.32 44.43 12.70
N PRO A 127 -7.41 45.77 12.53
CA PRO A 127 -8.75 46.34 12.47
C PRO A 127 -9.44 45.65 11.31
N GLN A 128 -10.70 45.27 11.50
CA GLN A 128 -11.59 44.89 10.41
C GLN A 128 -11.31 45.81 9.23
N SER A 129 -10.70 45.29 8.16
CA SER A 129 -10.40 46.11 6.98
C SER A 129 -11.73 46.73 6.56
N SER A 130 -11.73 48.05 6.42
CA SER A 130 -12.96 48.78 6.22
C SER A 130 -13.66 48.22 4.97
N PRO A 131 -15.00 48.20 4.91
CA PRO A 131 -15.72 47.66 3.74
C PRO A 131 -15.23 48.25 2.40
N LYS A 132 -14.72 49.48 2.44
CA LYS A 132 -14.12 50.19 1.30
C LYS A 132 -12.77 49.63 0.87
N GLU A 133 -11.85 49.34 1.80
CA GLU A 133 -10.55 48.72 1.48
C GLU A 133 -10.75 47.32 0.90
N ARG A 134 -11.75 46.57 1.40
CA ARG A 134 -12.10 45.24 0.88
C ARG A 134 -12.64 45.29 -0.56
N GLN A 135 -13.53 46.22 -0.86
CA GLN A 135 -14.00 46.45 -2.23
C GLN A 135 -12.85 46.82 -3.17
N GLN A 136 -11.91 47.65 -2.70
CA GLN A 136 -10.73 47.99 -3.50
C GLN A 136 -9.85 46.78 -3.82
N LEU A 137 -9.66 45.84 -2.88
CA LEU A 137 -8.90 44.61 -3.13
C LEU A 137 -9.60 43.71 -4.15
N ILE A 138 -10.93 43.52 -4.05
CA ILE A 138 -11.70 42.74 -5.02
C ILE A 138 -11.62 43.37 -6.42
N GLU A 139 -11.75 44.70 -6.50
CA GLU A 139 -11.61 45.42 -7.77
C GLU A 139 -10.20 45.30 -8.37
N LYS A 140 -9.16 45.32 -7.53
CA LYS A 140 -7.77 45.11 -7.96
C LYS A 140 -7.58 43.68 -8.50
N ASP A 141 -8.07 42.66 -7.80
CA ASP A 141 -7.99 41.26 -8.23
C ASP A 141 -8.72 41.03 -9.56
N GLN A 142 -9.90 41.63 -9.75
CA GLN A 142 -10.64 41.57 -11.01
C GLN A 142 -9.91 42.29 -12.15
N LYS A 143 -9.24 43.42 -11.86
CA LYS A 143 -8.41 44.12 -12.85
C LYS A 143 -7.22 43.27 -13.26
N VAL A 144 -6.54 42.63 -12.30
CA VAL A 144 -5.44 41.69 -12.59
C VAL A 144 -5.94 40.56 -13.49
N ALA A 145 -7.06 39.92 -13.16
CA ALA A 145 -7.61 38.82 -13.97
C ALA A 145 -7.90 39.24 -15.42
N LYS A 146 -8.47 40.43 -15.63
CA LYS A 146 -8.75 40.99 -16.97
C LYS A 146 -7.48 41.28 -17.76
N ILE A 147 -6.46 41.87 -17.11
CA ILE A 147 -5.18 42.17 -17.77
C ILE A 147 -4.48 40.87 -18.17
N LEU A 148 -4.55 39.83 -17.34
CA LEU A 148 -3.96 38.52 -17.69
C LEU A 148 -4.64 37.85 -18.88
N GLU A 149 -5.97 37.97 -18.99
CA GLU A 149 -6.71 37.47 -20.14
C GLU A 149 -6.37 38.26 -21.42
N GLN A 150 -6.33 39.59 -21.32
CA GLN A 150 -5.95 40.48 -22.43
C GLN A 150 -4.51 40.21 -22.89
N GLU A 151 -3.55 40.19 -21.97
CA GLU A 151 -2.14 39.97 -22.33
C GLU A 151 -1.90 38.56 -22.89
N ALA A 152 -2.63 37.54 -22.43
CA ALA A 152 -2.57 36.21 -23.02
C ALA A 152 -3.05 36.22 -24.48
N GLU A 153 -4.11 36.97 -24.80
CA GLU A 153 -4.59 37.17 -26.18
C GLU A 153 -3.59 37.98 -27.02
N GLU A 154 -2.99 39.02 -26.44
CA GLU A 154 -1.99 39.84 -27.13
C GLU A 154 -0.72 39.06 -27.44
N ILE A 155 -0.16 38.33 -26.48
CA ILE A 155 1.00 37.46 -26.69
C ILE A 155 0.67 36.39 -27.74
N TYR A 156 -0.54 35.83 -27.71
CA TYR A 156 -1.00 34.89 -28.74
C TYR A 156 -0.98 35.53 -30.15
N GLU A 157 -1.50 36.75 -30.31
CA GLU A 157 -1.47 37.47 -31.58
C GLU A 157 -0.05 37.90 -31.99
N LYS A 158 0.82 38.27 -31.05
CA LYS A 158 2.26 38.55 -31.29
C LYS A 158 2.98 37.30 -31.80
N ILE A 159 2.75 36.12 -31.21
CA ILE A 159 3.30 34.83 -31.68
C ILE A 159 2.78 34.51 -33.09
N ARG A 160 1.48 34.72 -33.34
CA ARG A 160 0.86 34.50 -34.65
C ARG A 160 1.48 35.36 -35.74
N ARG A 161 1.81 36.61 -35.43
CA ARG A 161 2.41 37.59 -36.35
C ARG A 161 3.93 37.47 -36.47
N ASN A 162 4.56 36.49 -35.82
CA ASN A 162 6.02 36.32 -35.76
C ASN A 162 6.76 37.50 -35.13
N HIS A 163 6.12 38.22 -34.20
CA HIS A 163 6.73 39.40 -33.60
C HIS A 163 8.05 39.11 -32.87
N TYR A 164 8.19 37.89 -32.33
CA TYR A 164 9.39 37.45 -31.60
C TYR A 164 10.49 36.88 -32.50
N LEU A 165 10.39 36.99 -33.82
CA LEU A 165 11.42 36.55 -34.76
C LEU A 165 12.21 37.74 -35.30
N ASN A 166 13.51 37.75 -35.07
CA ASN A 166 14.46 38.67 -35.67
C ASN A 166 15.45 37.85 -36.52
N ASP A 167 15.54 38.14 -37.83
CA ASP A 167 16.33 37.36 -38.80
C ASP A 167 16.06 35.84 -38.78
N GLY A 168 14.81 35.44 -38.54
CA GLY A 168 14.43 34.02 -38.49
C GLY A 168 14.88 33.26 -37.24
N ARG A 169 15.44 33.96 -36.24
CA ARG A 169 15.78 33.43 -34.91
C ARG A 169 14.88 34.06 -33.85
N PHE A 170 14.55 33.29 -32.82
CA PHE A 170 13.76 33.76 -31.69
C PHE A 170 14.55 34.80 -30.89
N ASP A 171 13.99 36.00 -30.77
CA ASP A 171 14.55 37.08 -29.96
C ASP A 171 14.00 37.01 -28.54
N ALA A 172 14.76 36.38 -27.65
CA ALA A 172 14.42 36.27 -26.23
C ALA A 172 14.31 37.63 -25.53
N ARG A 173 14.91 38.71 -26.07
CA ARG A 173 14.84 40.05 -25.46
C ARG A 173 13.45 40.66 -25.59
N VAL A 174 12.79 40.45 -26.73
CA VAL A 174 11.44 40.96 -26.99
C VAL A 174 10.44 40.27 -26.07
N MET A 175 10.47 38.94 -26.00
CA MET A 175 9.61 38.17 -25.08
C MET A 175 9.86 38.54 -23.60
N ARG A 176 11.12 38.72 -23.20
CA ARG A 176 11.46 39.17 -21.85
C ARG A 176 10.87 40.54 -21.55
N ASN A 177 10.97 41.49 -22.50
CA ASN A 177 10.44 42.84 -22.29
C ASN A 177 8.91 42.81 -22.15
N ASP A 178 8.19 42.06 -22.99
CA ASP A 178 6.73 41.91 -22.87
C ASP A 178 6.31 41.34 -21.49
N LEU A 179 7.04 40.34 -20.97
CA LEU A 179 6.78 39.80 -19.62
C LEU A 179 7.13 40.78 -18.49
N LEU A 180 8.15 41.62 -18.68
CA LEU A 180 8.50 42.68 -17.73
C LEU A 180 7.45 43.79 -17.74
N ASP A 181 6.96 44.17 -18.92
CA ASP A 181 5.92 45.17 -19.09
C ASP A 181 4.61 44.71 -18.43
N LEU A 182 4.23 43.43 -18.60
CA LEU A 182 3.14 42.81 -17.85
C LEU A 182 3.35 42.90 -16.33
N GLY A 183 4.56 42.62 -15.86
CA GLY A 183 4.91 42.73 -14.44
C GLY A 183 4.77 44.15 -13.90
N VAL A 184 5.19 45.16 -14.68
CA VAL A 184 5.03 46.58 -14.34
C VAL A 184 3.57 46.99 -14.33
N GLU A 185 2.77 46.54 -15.31
CA GLU A 185 1.35 46.85 -15.40
C GLU A 185 0.57 46.32 -14.21
N ILE A 186 0.85 45.07 -13.80
CA ILE A 186 0.25 44.47 -12.60
C ILE A 186 0.70 45.19 -11.34
N ALA A 187 1.98 45.55 -11.24
CA ALA A 187 2.50 46.30 -10.09
C ALA A 187 1.80 47.67 -9.93
N LYS A 188 1.51 48.37 -11.03
CA LYS A 188 0.80 49.67 -11.03
C LYS A 188 -0.64 49.58 -10.52
N ILE A 189 -1.28 48.41 -10.55
CA ILE A 189 -2.61 48.21 -9.96
C ILE A 189 -2.55 48.33 -8.43
N TYR A 190 -1.45 47.89 -7.84
CA TYR A 190 -1.23 47.93 -6.39
C TYR A 190 -0.60 49.25 -5.94
N LEU A 191 0.33 49.82 -6.73
CA LEU A 191 1.02 51.08 -6.51
C LEU A 191 0.81 52.06 -7.69
N PRO A 192 -0.34 52.76 -7.75
CA PRO A 192 -0.69 53.61 -8.90
C PRO A 192 0.08 54.94 -8.97
N GLU A 193 0.72 55.37 -7.88
CA GLU A 193 1.41 56.67 -7.79
C GLU A 193 2.89 56.62 -8.17
N GLU A 194 3.45 55.44 -8.40
CA GLU A 194 4.87 55.26 -8.70
C GLU A 194 5.14 55.00 -10.19
N ASP A 195 6.14 55.71 -10.75
CA ASP A 195 6.55 55.54 -12.14
C ASP A 195 7.18 54.16 -12.40
N ASN A 196 7.95 53.63 -11.43
CA ASN A 196 8.66 52.35 -11.50
C ASN A 196 8.45 51.50 -10.22
N PRO A 197 7.29 50.85 -10.06
CA PRO A 197 6.93 50.13 -8.83
C PRO A 197 7.86 48.94 -8.50
N LEU A 198 8.54 48.38 -9.51
CA LEU A 198 9.52 47.30 -9.31
C LEU A 198 10.75 47.75 -8.50
N LEU A 199 11.10 49.05 -8.49
CA LEU A 199 12.25 49.57 -7.76
C LEU A 199 11.98 49.76 -6.27
N HIS A 200 10.71 49.81 -5.87
CA HIS A 200 10.28 49.95 -4.48
C HIS A 200 10.09 48.61 -3.77
N THR A 201 10.26 47.51 -4.51
CA THR A 201 10.12 46.15 -3.99
C THR A 201 11.48 45.61 -3.49
N SER A 202 11.47 44.85 -2.40
CA SER A 202 12.70 44.23 -1.89
C SER A 202 13.31 43.27 -2.92
N PRO A 203 14.64 43.33 -3.18
CA PRO A 203 15.31 42.42 -4.10
C PRO A 203 15.15 40.95 -3.68
N GLU A 204 14.97 40.68 -2.38
CA GLU A 204 14.69 39.35 -1.86
C GLU A 204 13.32 38.83 -2.30
N GLN A 205 12.28 39.67 -2.26
CA GLN A 205 10.93 39.30 -2.69
C GLN A 205 10.89 39.03 -4.20
N ILE A 206 11.61 39.84 -4.99
CA ILE A 206 11.77 39.62 -6.44
C ILE A 206 12.48 38.29 -6.71
N ALA A 207 13.58 38.00 -6.01
CA ALA A 207 14.31 36.75 -6.17
C ALA A 207 13.45 35.52 -5.80
N ARG A 208 12.66 35.61 -4.73
CA ARG A 208 11.71 34.55 -4.33
C ARG A 208 10.61 34.35 -5.36
N ALA A 209 10.04 35.42 -5.91
CA ALA A 209 9.04 35.36 -6.96
C ALA A 209 9.58 34.73 -8.25
N LEU A 210 10.79 35.12 -8.68
CA LEU A 210 11.46 34.53 -9.85
C LEU A 210 11.70 33.02 -9.68
N ASN A 211 12.13 32.59 -8.50
CA ASN A 211 12.29 31.17 -8.19
C ASN A 211 10.96 30.41 -8.27
N ARG A 212 9.87 30.97 -7.71
CA ARG A 212 8.52 30.39 -7.77
C ARG A 212 7.99 30.30 -9.19
N ILE A 213 8.14 31.36 -9.99
CA ILE A 213 7.77 31.37 -11.41
C ILE A 213 8.50 30.27 -12.17
N GLY A 214 9.82 30.13 -11.97
CA GLY A 214 10.61 29.09 -12.61
C GLY A 214 10.11 27.67 -12.29
N LEU A 215 9.79 27.41 -11.03
CA LEU A 215 9.30 26.11 -10.59
C LEU A 215 7.87 25.81 -11.06
N HIS A 216 6.95 26.78 -10.99
CA HIS A 216 5.60 26.63 -11.55
C HIS A 216 5.63 26.38 -13.07
N LEU A 217 6.51 27.08 -13.78
CA LEU A 217 6.65 26.88 -15.22
C LEU A 217 7.14 25.46 -15.55
N LEU A 218 8.04 24.88 -14.74
CA LEU A 218 8.45 23.50 -14.90
C LEU A 218 7.28 22.51 -14.72
N VAL A 219 6.39 22.76 -13.76
CA VAL A 219 5.18 21.94 -13.55
C VAL A 219 4.23 22.05 -14.74
N VAL A 220 3.98 23.28 -15.23
CA VAL A 220 3.15 23.51 -16.42
C VAL A 220 3.74 22.82 -17.65
N LEU A 221 5.07 22.85 -17.81
CA LEU A 221 5.76 22.16 -18.90
C LEU A 221 5.70 20.63 -18.78
N ASP A 222 5.56 20.07 -17.58
CA ASP A 222 5.40 18.63 -17.34
C ASP A 222 3.99 18.12 -17.68
N GLN A 223 2.98 18.97 -17.50
CA GLN A 223 1.59 18.62 -17.80
C GLN A 223 1.30 18.51 -19.30
N LEU A 224 2.25 18.91 -20.16
CA LEU A 224 2.11 18.85 -21.61
C LEU A 224 2.52 17.46 -22.14
N PRO A 225 1.73 16.82 -23.02
CA PRO A 225 2.08 15.54 -23.63
C PRO A 225 3.19 15.65 -24.70
N LEU A 226 3.91 16.77 -24.74
CA LEU A 226 4.98 17.07 -25.69
C LEU A 226 6.32 17.04 -24.95
N ASN A 227 7.34 16.40 -25.54
CA ASN A 227 8.72 16.43 -25.02
C ASN A 227 9.41 17.79 -25.24
N LEU A 228 8.79 18.87 -24.75
CA LEU A 228 9.37 20.22 -24.79
C LEU A 228 10.57 20.35 -23.83
N LYS A 229 10.65 19.49 -22.80
CA LYS A 229 11.75 19.42 -21.83
C LYS A 229 13.13 19.13 -22.45
N ALA A 230 13.16 18.45 -23.60
CA ALA A 230 14.37 18.13 -24.34
C ALA A 230 14.62 19.08 -25.53
N SER A 231 13.72 20.03 -25.77
CA SER A 231 13.76 20.94 -26.91
C SER A 231 14.46 22.24 -26.53
N ASN A 232 15.24 22.82 -27.44
CA ASN A 232 15.79 24.15 -27.20
C ASN A 232 14.69 25.23 -27.28
N ILE A 233 14.95 26.44 -26.77
CA ILE A 233 13.96 27.54 -26.73
C ILE A 233 13.44 27.88 -28.14
N GLN A 234 14.30 27.81 -29.16
CA GLN A 234 13.93 28.00 -30.56
C GLN A 234 12.91 26.96 -31.04
N GLN A 235 13.16 25.68 -30.81
CA GLN A 235 12.28 24.57 -31.20
C GLN A 235 10.95 24.62 -30.44
N THR A 236 10.97 25.05 -29.18
CA THR A 236 9.76 25.26 -28.37
C THR A 236 8.92 26.37 -28.98
N TYR A 237 9.53 27.52 -29.30
CA TYR A 237 8.86 28.62 -29.98
C TYR A 237 8.35 28.22 -31.36
N ASP A 238 9.13 27.50 -32.16
CA ASP A 238 8.72 27.06 -33.50
C ASP A 238 7.53 26.09 -33.43
N THR A 239 7.50 25.21 -32.43
CA THR A 239 6.39 24.28 -32.20
C THR A 239 5.12 25.03 -31.80
N ILE A 240 5.24 25.99 -30.88
CA ILE A 240 4.12 26.83 -30.43
C ILE A 240 3.63 27.73 -31.58
N SER A 241 4.53 28.39 -32.32
CA SER A 241 4.18 29.25 -33.46
C SER A 241 3.48 28.47 -34.59
N LYS A 242 3.94 27.24 -34.88
CA LYS A 242 3.28 26.35 -35.84
C LYS A 242 1.86 25.97 -35.38
N ALA A 243 1.68 25.65 -34.10
CA ALA A 243 0.38 25.32 -33.52
C ALA A 243 -0.59 26.52 -33.56
N VAL A 244 -0.12 27.70 -33.16
CA VAL A 244 -0.89 28.96 -33.19
C VAL A 244 -1.34 29.34 -34.62
N LYS A 245 -0.46 29.18 -35.62
CA LYS A 245 -0.80 29.44 -37.04
C LYS A 245 -1.73 28.38 -37.62
N ALA A 246 -1.57 27.11 -37.23
CA ALA A 246 -2.46 26.02 -37.63
C ALA A 246 -3.88 26.27 -37.11
N TYR A 247 -4.03 26.64 -35.83
CA TYR A 247 -5.31 26.97 -35.22
C TYR A 247 -6.04 28.14 -35.91
N GLY A 248 -5.32 29.24 -36.18
CA GLY A 248 -5.88 30.40 -36.88
C GLY A 248 -6.36 30.11 -38.31
N SER A 249 -5.73 29.14 -38.99
CA SER A 249 -6.13 28.65 -40.31
C SER A 249 -7.33 27.70 -40.22
N TYR A 250 -7.40 26.89 -39.15
CA TYR A 250 -8.47 25.93 -38.89
C TYR A 250 -9.82 26.58 -38.56
N ARG A 251 -9.82 27.67 -37.78
CA ARG A 251 -11.03 28.45 -37.46
C ARG A 251 -11.75 28.96 -38.72
N LYS A 252 -11.02 29.19 -39.82
CA LYS A 252 -11.57 29.56 -41.13
C LYS A 252 -12.15 28.38 -41.92
N ALA A 253 -11.73 27.15 -41.63
CA ALA A 253 -12.18 25.91 -42.29
C ALA A 253 -13.29 25.15 -41.52
N ALA A 254 -13.60 25.57 -40.29
CA ALA A 254 -14.65 25.02 -39.43
C ALA A 254 -16.02 24.73 -40.10
N PRO A 255 -16.57 25.58 -41.00
CA PRO A 255 -17.87 25.30 -41.64
C PRO A 255 -17.84 24.14 -42.65
N TYR A 256 -16.68 23.71 -43.13
CA TYR A 256 -16.55 22.64 -44.14
C TYR A 256 -16.27 21.25 -43.55
N LEU A 257 -15.99 21.15 -42.24
CA LEU A 257 -15.66 19.89 -41.56
C LEU A 257 -16.87 19.06 -41.11
N GLY A 258 -18.09 19.60 -41.24
CA GLY A 258 -19.33 18.90 -40.92
C GLY A 258 -19.59 17.67 -41.81
N TRP A 259 -19.07 17.65 -43.04
CA TRP A 259 -19.20 16.51 -43.96
C TRP A 259 -18.33 15.33 -43.54
N ALA A 260 -17.06 15.55 -43.22
CA ALA A 260 -16.10 14.47 -42.97
C ALA A 260 -16.39 13.65 -41.69
N SER A 261 -17.04 14.26 -40.69
CA SER A 261 -17.40 13.59 -39.43
C SER A 261 -18.50 12.51 -39.59
N ARG A 262 -19.36 12.61 -40.62
CA ARG A 262 -20.45 11.65 -40.86
C ARG A 262 -19.96 10.32 -41.45
N GLY A 263 -18.80 10.30 -42.12
CA GLY A 263 -18.18 9.07 -42.63
C GLY A 263 -17.57 8.18 -41.54
N LEU A 264 -17.10 8.78 -40.44
CA LEU A 264 -16.47 8.06 -39.32
C LEU A 264 -17.46 7.26 -38.46
N MET A 265 -18.73 7.65 -38.42
CA MET A 265 -19.77 6.93 -37.67
C MET A 265 -20.20 5.63 -38.36
N ILE A 266 -20.16 5.56 -39.69
CA ILE A 266 -20.46 4.34 -40.45
C ILE A 266 -19.41 3.26 -40.16
N GLY A 267 -18.15 3.65 -39.94
CA GLY A 267 -17.08 2.74 -39.51
C GLY A 267 -17.26 2.14 -38.10
N ARG A 268 -18.01 2.80 -37.21
CA ARG A 268 -18.30 2.28 -35.86
C ARG A 268 -19.44 1.28 -35.80
N MET A 269 -20.32 1.21 -36.80
CA MET A 269 -21.40 0.20 -36.82
C MET A 269 -20.97 -1.15 -37.41
N VAL A 270 -19.91 -1.17 -38.22
CA VAL A 270 -19.41 -2.43 -38.84
C VAL A 270 -18.42 -3.17 -37.92
N THR A 271 -17.90 -2.51 -36.88
CA THR A 271 -16.87 -3.04 -35.97
C THR A 271 -17.40 -3.80 -34.76
N SER A 272 -18.72 -3.90 -34.57
CA SER A 272 -19.31 -4.57 -33.39
C SER A 272 -19.60 -6.08 -33.58
N VAL A 273 -19.22 -6.71 -34.69
CA VAL A 273 -19.74 -8.07 -35.03
C VAL A 273 -18.71 -9.19 -35.20
N ASN A 274 -17.39 -8.98 -35.34
CA ASN A 274 -16.47 -10.15 -35.44
C ASN A 274 -14.98 -9.85 -35.16
N PRO A 275 -14.29 -10.61 -34.27
CA PRO A 275 -12.85 -10.43 -34.00
C PRO A 275 -11.91 -10.69 -35.18
N VAL A 276 -12.36 -11.32 -36.28
CA VAL A 276 -11.53 -11.50 -37.49
C VAL A 276 -11.38 -10.19 -38.27
N THR A 277 -12.27 -9.20 -38.11
CA THR A 277 -12.12 -7.87 -38.74
C THR A 277 -11.09 -6.96 -38.05
N LEU A 278 -10.61 -7.33 -36.84
CA LEU A 278 -9.48 -6.64 -36.19
C LEU A 278 -8.16 -6.81 -36.98
N GLY A 279 -7.97 -7.96 -37.64
CA GLY A 279 -6.77 -8.23 -38.45
C GLY A 279 -6.70 -7.41 -39.74
N LEU A 280 -7.85 -7.06 -40.32
CA LEU A 280 -7.91 -6.19 -41.51
C LEU A 280 -7.73 -4.70 -41.17
N TRP A 281 -7.99 -4.27 -39.92
CA TRP A 281 -7.78 -2.89 -39.49
C TRP A 281 -6.30 -2.53 -39.25
N TRP A 282 -5.48 -3.48 -38.78
CA TRP A 282 -4.04 -3.24 -38.58
C TRP A 282 -3.30 -2.99 -39.92
N GLY A 283 -3.83 -3.51 -41.03
CA GLY A 283 -3.37 -3.17 -42.39
C GLY A 283 -3.90 -1.82 -42.92
N ALA A 284 -4.99 -1.28 -42.36
CA ALA A 284 -5.58 0.00 -42.77
C ALA A 284 -5.02 1.21 -41.99
N THR A 285 -4.30 0.99 -40.87
CA THR A 285 -3.69 2.07 -40.07
C THR A 285 -2.58 2.85 -40.79
N GLU A 286 -2.04 2.32 -41.90
CA GLU A 286 -1.10 3.09 -42.74
C GLU A 286 -1.77 4.15 -43.62
N LEU A 287 -3.06 4.00 -43.94
CA LEU A 287 -3.88 5.06 -44.53
C LEU A 287 -4.55 5.97 -43.47
N GLY A 288 -4.53 5.57 -42.19
CA GLY A 288 -4.98 6.37 -41.05
C GLY A 288 -4.00 7.46 -40.57
N LYS A 289 -2.76 7.50 -41.09
CA LYS A 289 -1.76 8.53 -40.74
C LYS A 289 -2.22 9.96 -41.05
N MET A 290 -3.14 10.15 -42.00
CA MET A 290 -3.77 11.46 -42.26
C MET A 290 -4.88 11.81 -41.26
N GLY A 291 -5.59 10.85 -40.66
CA GLY A 291 -6.63 11.12 -39.66
C GLY A 291 -6.07 11.36 -38.25
N ALA A 292 -5.02 10.63 -37.86
CA ALA A 292 -4.37 10.77 -36.56
C ALA A 292 -3.57 12.08 -36.43
N THR A 293 -2.95 12.55 -37.52
CA THR A 293 -2.27 13.85 -37.55
C THR A 293 -3.25 15.01 -37.34
N HIS A 294 -4.48 14.92 -37.86
CA HIS A 294 -5.51 15.96 -37.66
C HIS A 294 -6.13 16.00 -36.25
N LEU A 295 -6.17 14.87 -35.53
CA LEU A 295 -6.56 14.84 -34.11
C LEU A 295 -5.41 15.27 -33.20
N ALA A 296 -4.18 14.87 -33.52
CA ALA A 296 -2.98 15.31 -32.83
C ALA A 296 -2.79 16.82 -32.97
N THR A 297 -2.97 17.41 -34.16
CA THR A 297 -2.90 18.87 -34.33
C THR A 297 -3.98 19.60 -33.55
N ARG A 298 -5.23 19.11 -33.50
CA ARG A 298 -6.29 19.71 -32.67
C ARG A 298 -5.97 19.73 -31.18
N MET A 299 -5.34 18.68 -30.65
CA MET A 299 -4.92 18.62 -29.24
C MET A 299 -3.72 19.53 -28.97
N ILE A 300 -2.73 19.52 -29.86
CA ILE A 300 -1.53 20.36 -29.80
C ILE A 300 -1.89 21.86 -29.88
N ASP A 301 -2.84 22.22 -30.73
CA ASP A 301 -3.29 23.61 -30.95
C ASP A 301 -4.01 24.18 -29.71
N ARG A 302 -4.90 23.41 -29.07
CA ARG A 302 -5.60 23.83 -27.84
C ARG A 302 -4.64 23.90 -26.63
N GLN A 303 -3.66 22.99 -26.58
CA GLN A 303 -2.66 22.95 -25.52
C GLN A 303 -1.65 24.09 -25.61
N ALA A 304 -1.28 24.53 -26.81
CA ALA A 304 -0.41 25.69 -27.00
C ALA A 304 -1.06 27.00 -26.49
N ILE A 305 -2.37 27.16 -26.71
CA ILE A 305 -3.15 28.29 -26.16
C ILE A 305 -3.21 28.19 -24.63
N GLY A 306 -3.49 26.99 -24.10
CA GLY A 306 -3.46 26.74 -22.65
C GLY A 306 -2.11 27.05 -22.03
N LEU A 307 -1.01 26.73 -22.69
CA LEU A 307 0.36 27.00 -22.25
C LEU A 307 0.64 28.51 -22.14
N ILE A 308 0.29 29.29 -23.18
CA ILE A 308 0.46 30.75 -23.16
C ILE A 308 -0.36 31.35 -22.01
N HIS A 309 -1.61 30.90 -21.87
CA HIS A 309 -2.49 31.37 -20.81
C HIS A 309 -1.96 31.00 -19.40
N SER A 310 -1.40 29.80 -19.24
CA SER A 310 -0.78 29.37 -17.97
C SER A 310 0.51 30.13 -17.68
N LEU A 311 1.35 30.39 -18.68
CA LEU A 311 2.58 31.18 -18.50
C LEU A 311 2.28 32.60 -18.01
N VAL A 312 1.35 33.28 -18.69
CA VAL A 312 0.93 34.64 -18.34
C VAL A 312 0.31 34.67 -16.94
N ARG A 313 -0.59 33.72 -16.62
CA ARG A 313 -1.18 33.58 -15.28
C ARG A 313 -0.13 33.36 -14.19
N VAL A 314 0.84 32.46 -14.40
CA VAL A 314 1.89 32.16 -13.40
C VAL A 314 2.72 33.40 -13.10
N VAL A 315 3.18 34.11 -14.14
CA VAL A 315 3.95 35.35 -13.96
C VAL A 315 3.10 36.40 -13.25
N GLY A 316 1.86 36.59 -13.72
CA GLY A 316 0.96 37.60 -13.17
C GLY A 316 0.55 37.39 -11.73
N TYR A 317 0.20 36.17 -11.35
CA TYR A 317 -0.19 35.84 -9.97
C TYR A 317 0.99 35.93 -9.00
N GLU A 318 2.19 35.52 -9.42
CA GLU A 318 3.36 35.67 -8.55
C GLU A 318 3.74 37.14 -8.37
N VAL A 319 3.68 37.96 -9.43
CA VAL A 319 3.87 39.42 -9.32
C VAL A 319 2.81 40.05 -8.40
N ALA A 320 1.52 39.73 -8.59
CA ALA A 320 0.45 40.22 -7.71
C ALA A 320 0.67 39.81 -6.25
N SER A 321 1.17 38.60 -6.00
CA SER A 321 1.44 38.11 -4.65
C SER A 321 2.61 38.79 -3.94
N VAL A 322 3.52 39.43 -4.68
CA VAL A 322 4.62 40.22 -4.10
C VAL A 322 4.08 41.51 -3.49
N TYR A 323 3.09 42.14 -4.14
CA TYR A 323 2.49 43.40 -3.67
C TYR A 323 1.28 43.20 -2.75
N SER A 324 0.65 42.03 -2.78
CA SER A 324 -0.47 41.67 -1.89
C SER A 324 -0.30 40.24 -1.37
N GLY A 325 0.25 40.09 -0.18
CA GLY A 325 0.55 38.78 0.44
C GLY A 325 -0.64 37.82 0.49
N ASP A 326 -1.85 38.31 0.80
CA ASP A 326 -3.04 37.46 0.89
C ASP A 326 -3.75 37.23 -0.44
N PHE A 327 -3.21 37.74 -1.57
CA PHE A 327 -3.80 37.52 -2.90
C PHE A 327 -4.04 36.03 -3.21
N ARG A 328 -3.23 35.15 -2.61
CA ARG A 328 -3.33 33.69 -2.78
C ARG A 328 -4.57 33.11 -2.09
N TYR A 329 -4.98 33.71 -0.97
CA TYR A 329 -5.99 33.19 -0.07
C TYR A 329 -7.40 33.74 -0.33
N ARG A 330 -7.52 34.76 -1.19
CA ARG A 330 -8.77 35.42 -1.58
C ARG A 330 -9.49 34.73 -2.75
N ASP A 331 -9.16 33.46 -3.01
CA ASP A 331 -9.68 32.71 -4.14
C ASP A 331 -10.75 31.70 -3.73
N ALA A 332 -11.81 31.57 -4.54
CA ALA A 332 -12.88 30.62 -4.27
C ALA A 332 -12.38 29.16 -4.32
N ASN A 333 -11.40 28.83 -5.18
CA ASN A 333 -10.84 27.48 -5.25
C ASN A 333 -9.99 27.17 -4.03
N TRP A 334 -9.30 28.16 -3.45
CA TRP A 334 -8.59 28.00 -2.18
C TRP A 334 -9.57 27.74 -1.03
N CYS A 335 -10.65 28.51 -0.93
CA CYS A 335 -11.71 28.28 0.06
C CYS A 335 -12.29 26.86 -0.05
N TYR A 336 -12.57 26.39 -1.26
CA TYR A 336 -13.05 25.02 -1.49
C TYR A 336 -12.01 23.96 -1.07
N ALA A 337 -10.74 24.17 -1.40
CA ALA A 337 -9.66 23.25 -1.02
C ALA A 337 -9.50 23.14 0.51
N VAL A 338 -9.57 24.26 1.23
CA VAL A 338 -9.53 24.27 2.70
C VAL A 338 -10.73 23.52 3.28
N GLU A 339 -11.94 23.79 2.81
CA GLU A 339 -13.14 23.09 3.30
C GLU A 339 -13.15 21.59 2.95
N LEU A 340 -12.54 21.19 1.83
CA LEU A 340 -12.36 19.79 1.47
C LEU A 340 -11.43 19.06 2.44
N THR A 341 -10.35 19.71 2.92
CA THR A 341 -9.51 19.14 3.99
C THR A 341 -10.25 19.03 5.32
N GLN A 342 -11.11 19.99 5.65
CA GLN A 342 -11.96 19.97 6.84
C GLN A 342 -12.98 18.82 6.78
N LEU A 343 -13.59 18.61 5.61
CA LEU A 343 -14.54 17.53 5.37
C LEU A 343 -13.88 16.16 5.54
N GLN A 344 -12.70 15.97 4.92
CA GLN A 344 -11.92 14.73 5.04
C GLN A 344 -11.44 14.45 6.48
N ALA A 345 -11.12 15.50 7.24
CA ALA A 345 -10.67 15.35 8.63
C ALA A 345 -11.83 15.04 9.59
N ALA A 346 -13.02 15.59 9.35
CA ALA A 346 -14.18 15.38 10.22
C ALA A 346 -14.84 14.00 10.04
N LEU A 347 -14.87 13.50 8.81
CA LEU A 347 -15.58 12.28 8.45
C LEU A 347 -14.69 11.03 8.53
N PRO A 348 -15.29 9.81 8.57
CA PRO A 348 -14.54 8.56 8.51
C PRO A 348 -13.69 8.47 7.24
N LYS A 349 -12.46 7.97 7.37
CA LYS A 349 -11.50 7.87 6.26
C LYS A 349 -11.87 6.75 5.31
N SER A 350 -12.66 7.03 4.28
CA SER A 350 -12.92 6.08 3.19
C SER A 350 -11.91 6.22 2.05
N ARG A 351 -11.58 5.10 1.41
CA ARG A 351 -10.73 5.06 0.21
C ARG A 351 -11.38 5.84 -0.94
N GLU A 352 -12.68 5.71 -1.12
CA GLU A 352 -13.42 6.42 -2.16
C GLU A 352 -13.40 7.92 -1.90
N MET A 353 -13.60 8.31 -0.63
CA MET A 353 -13.56 9.71 -0.21
C MET A 353 -12.17 10.32 -0.43
N LEU A 354 -11.10 9.61 -0.06
CA LEU A 354 -9.73 10.04 -0.31
C LEU A 354 -9.48 10.19 -1.83
N GLN A 355 -9.86 9.19 -2.63
CA GLN A 355 -9.65 9.21 -4.07
C GLN A 355 -10.42 10.36 -4.73
N ARG A 356 -11.66 10.62 -4.32
CA ARG A 356 -12.46 11.73 -4.83
C ARG A 356 -11.87 13.06 -4.39
N CYS A 357 -11.47 13.21 -3.13
CA CYS A 357 -10.79 14.40 -2.62
C CYS A 357 -9.51 14.70 -3.43
N LEU A 358 -8.65 13.71 -3.64
CA LEU A 358 -7.43 13.88 -4.45
C LEU A 358 -7.74 14.26 -5.90
N ARG A 359 -8.77 13.65 -6.49
CA ARG A 359 -9.23 13.99 -7.85
C ARG A 359 -9.73 15.43 -7.93
N GLU A 360 -10.56 15.86 -7.00
CA GLU A 360 -11.05 17.25 -6.93
C GLU A 360 -9.89 18.24 -6.80
N VAL A 361 -8.95 17.98 -5.87
CA VAL A 361 -7.77 18.83 -5.69
C VAL A 361 -6.93 18.89 -6.97
N SER A 362 -6.83 17.80 -7.73
CA SER A 362 -6.12 17.79 -9.01
C SER A 362 -6.78 18.63 -10.11
N GLN A 363 -8.10 18.82 -10.02
CA GLN A 363 -8.89 19.58 -11.00
C GLN A 363 -9.03 21.07 -10.67
N LEU A 364 -8.69 21.49 -9.44
CA LEU A 364 -8.78 22.89 -9.03
C LEU A 364 -7.72 23.74 -9.74
N GLU A 365 -8.14 24.90 -10.26
CA GLU A 365 -7.23 25.93 -10.75
C GLU A 365 -6.82 26.80 -9.54
N LEU A 366 -5.73 26.42 -8.87
CA LEU A 366 -5.15 27.20 -7.78
C LEU A 366 -4.19 28.26 -8.35
N ARG A 367 -4.13 29.42 -7.70
CA ARG A 367 -3.21 30.52 -8.10
C ARG A 367 -1.73 30.13 -7.91
N ASN A 368 -1.46 29.13 -7.07
CA ASN A 368 -0.14 28.63 -6.75
C ASN A 368 -0.13 27.09 -6.62
N GLU A 369 0.88 26.41 -7.18
CA GLU A 369 0.98 24.95 -7.17
C GLU A 369 1.53 24.37 -5.86
N TYR A 370 2.24 25.17 -5.05
CA TYR A 370 2.65 24.77 -3.70
C TYR A 370 1.46 24.58 -2.77
N ASP A 371 0.44 25.43 -2.93
CA ASP A 371 -0.82 25.33 -2.20
C ASP A 371 -1.51 23.99 -2.50
N ARG A 372 -1.42 23.51 -3.76
CA ARG A 372 -1.90 22.17 -4.13
C ARG A 372 -1.18 21.06 -3.38
N LEU A 373 0.14 21.15 -3.25
CA LEU A 373 0.95 20.18 -2.49
C LEU A 373 0.60 20.19 -1.01
N ALA A 374 0.40 21.37 -0.42
CA ALA A 374 -0.05 21.52 0.97
C ALA A 374 -1.40 20.83 1.19
N VAL A 375 -2.36 21.04 0.28
CA VAL A 375 -3.67 20.39 0.32
C VAL A 375 -3.56 18.87 0.13
N TYR A 376 -2.73 18.38 -0.79
CA TYR A 376 -2.50 16.94 -0.94
C TYR A 376 -1.95 16.30 0.35
N ARG A 377 -1.01 16.96 1.01
CA ARG A 377 -0.45 16.50 2.28
C ARG A 377 -1.52 16.50 3.38
N ALA A 378 -2.31 17.57 3.46
CA ALA A 378 -3.41 17.69 4.40
C ALA A 378 -4.44 16.55 4.23
N VAL A 379 -4.89 16.32 2.98
CA VAL A 379 -5.85 15.25 2.64
C VAL A 379 -5.30 13.85 2.93
N SER A 380 -4.04 13.57 2.55
CA SER A 380 -3.41 12.26 2.74
C SER A 380 -3.16 11.92 4.22
N VAL A 381 -2.73 12.90 5.03
CA VAL A 381 -2.57 12.72 6.48
C VAL A 381 -3.94 12.70 7.19
N GLY A 382 -4.95 13.34 6.61
CA GLY A 382 -6.25 13.59 7.23
C GLY A 382 -6.19 14.70 8.28
N LYS A 383 -5.32 15.70 8.05
CA LYS A 383 -5.25 16.93 8.85
C LYS A 383 -6.00 18.04 8.12
N ALA A 384 -6.72 18.86 8.88
CA ALA A 384 -7.43 19.99 8.32
C ALA A 384 -6.56 21.24 8.27
N ILE A 385 -6.64 22.00 7.17
CA ILE A 385 -6.05 23.34 7.07
C ILE A 385 -6.97 24.33 7.82
N SER A 386 -6.38 25.28 8.56
CA SER A 386 -7.17 26.23 9.36
C SER A 386 -8.05 27.12 8.47
N ARG A 387 -9.32 27.25 8.84
CA ARG A 387 -10.28 28.19 8.22
C ARG A 387 -9.87 29.65 8.34
N SER A 388 -9.04 29.99 9.32
CA SER A 388 -8.50 31.35 9.49
C SER A 388 -7.63 31.83 8.31
N THR A 389 -7.23 30.92 7.43
CA THR A 389 -6.48 31.26 6.21
C THR A 389 -7.36 31.76 5.08
N VAL A 390 -8.68 31.83 5.26
CA VAL A 390 -9.64 32.22 4.21
C VAL A 390 -10.44 33.43 4.68
N ASP A 391 -10.38 34.50 3.89
CA ASP A 391 -11.21 35.68 4.10
C ASP A 391 -12.54 35.53 3.33
N VAL A 392 -13.51 34.85 3.94
CA VAL A 392 -14.81 34.56 3.31
C VAL A 392 -15.57 35.84 2.92
N GLU A 393 -15.37 36.93 3.64
CA GLU A 393 -16.03 38.21 3.37
C GLU A 393 -15.60 38.86 2.05
N LEU A 394 -14.49 38.41 1.45
CA LEU A 394 -14.01 38.87 0.14
C LEU A 394 -14.63 38.09 -1.03
N LEU A 395 -15.29 36.96 -0.76
CA LEU A 395 -15.95 36.14 -1.78
C LEU A 395 -17.37 36.63 -2.06
N SER A 396 -17.74 36.68 -3.36
CA SER A 396 -19.10 36.97 -3.76
C SER A 396 -20.08 35.91 -3.24
N GLU A 397 -21.35 36.27 -3.07
CA GLU A 397 -22.38 35.32 -2.64
C GLU A 397 -22.51 34.13 -3.62
N ASN A 398 -22.32 34.39 -4.92
CA ASN A 398 -22.35 33.35 -5.95
C ASN A 398 -21.17 32.38 -5.84
N GLU A 399 -19.96 32.88 -5.58
CA GLU A 399 -18.77 32.04 -5.39
C GLU A 399 -18.90 31.18 -4.13
N ARG A 400 -19.34 31.78 -3.02
CA ARG A 400 -19.60 31.03 -1.80
C ARG A 400 -20.65 29.94 -2.04
N ARG A 401 -21.71 30.23 -2.82
CA ARG A 401 -22.77 29.27 -3.13
C ARG A 401 -22.23 28.12 -3.98
N GLY A 402 -21.41 28.42 -4.98
CA GLY A 402 -20.76 27.40 -5.81
C GLY A 402 -19.82 26.48 -5.01
N VAL A 403 -19.07 27.02 -4.05
CA VAL A 403 -18.25 26.23 -3.12
C VAL A 403 -19.13 25.29 -2.28
N LEU A 404 -20.22 25.81 -1.75
CA LEU A 404 -21.17 25.05 -0.91
C LEU A 404 -21.87 23.93 -1.71
N GLU A 405 -22.36 24.21 -2.92
CA GLU A 405 -23.00 23.20 -3.79
C GLU A 405 -22.04 22.06 -4.16
N ARG A 406 -20.78 22.37 -4.48
CA ARG A 406 -19.78 21.33 -4.77
C ARG A 406 -19.49 20.44 -3.57
N LEU A 407 -19.40 21.02 -2.37
CA LEU A 407 -19.19 20.26 -1.13
C LEU A 407 -20.42 19.44 -0.75
N GLU A 408 -21.63 19.92 -1.05
CA GLU A 408 -22.86 19.14 -0.87
C GLU A 408 -22.90 17.92 -1.78
N ILE A 409 -22.58 18.08 -3.07
CA ILE A 409 -22.51 16.96 -4.01
C ILE A 409 -21.48 15.93 -3.53
N LEU A 410 -20.30 16.39 -3.10
CA LEU A 410 -19.24 15.50 -2.63
C LEU A 410 -19.64 14.78 -1.33
N GLN A 411 -20.28 15.49 -0.40
CA GLN A 411 -20.84 14.87 0.80
C GLN A 411 -21.89 13.82 0.43
N GLN A 412 -22.81 14.12 -0.48
CA GLN A 412 -23.88 13.22 -0.88
C GLN A 412 -23.37 11.97 -1.62
N GLU A 413 -22.36 12.11 -2.46
CA GLU A 413 -21.85 11.03 -3.30
C GLU A 413 -20.90 10.08 -2.56
N VAL A 414 -20.08 10.57 -1.61
CA VAL A 414 -18.90 9.82 -1.14
C VAL A 414 -18.67 9.88 0.38
N ALA A 415 -19.30 10.81 1.10
CA ALA A 415 -19.08 10.92 2.54
C ALA A 415 -19.91 9.91 3.35
N HIS A 416 -19.22 9.03 4.07
CA HIS A 416 -19.82 8.23 5.15
C HIS A 416 -19.93 9.04 6.44
N GLY A 417 -20.81 8.64 7.36
CA GLY A 417 -20.96 9.27 8.67
C GLY A 417 -21.72 10.60 8.64
N GLN A 418 -22.58 10.83 7.64
CA GLN A 418 -23.41 12.04 7.51
C GLN A 418 -24.34 12.26 8.72
N SER A 419 -24.71 11.18 9.38
CA SER A 419 -25.57 11.13 10.56
C SER A 419 -24.82 11.33 11.89
N THR A 420 -23.48 11.30 11.86
CA THR A 420 -22.65 11.37 13.07
C THR A 420 -22.60 12.78 13.66
N GLU A 421 -22.26 12.88 14.96
CA GLU A 421 -22.03 14.16 15.63
C GLU A 421 -20.93 14.99 14.95
N ALA A 422 -19.83 14.35 14.55
CA ALA A 422 -18.75 14.98 13.78
C ALA A 422 -19.23 15.53 12.42
N GLY A 423 -20.11 14.81 11.71
CA GLY A 423 -20.74 15.31 10.49
C GLY A 423 -21.63 16.54 10.74
N ARG A 424 -22.33 16.59 11.87
CA ARG A 424 -23.15 17.75 12.28
C ARG A 424 -22.29 18.94 12.69
N GLU A 425 -21.19 18.72 13.40
CA GLU A 425 -20.22 19.76 13.75
C GLU A 425 -19.55 20.36 12.51
N TRP A 426 -19.12 19.52 11.56
CA TRP A 426 -18.59 19.99 10.29
C TRP A 426 -19.62 20.85 9.53
N ARG A 427 -20.88 20.40 9.44
CA ARG A 427 -21.97 21.18 8.81
C ARG A 427 -22.20 22.52 9.50
N LYS A 428 -22.20 22.56 10.83
CA LYS A 428 -22.29 23.83 11.57
C LYS A 428 -21.08 24.72 11.30
N GLY A 429 -19.88 24.14 11.25
CA GLY A 429 -18.63 24.84 10.99
C GLY A 429 -18.60 25.48 9.61
N ILE A 430 -19.02 24.77 8.56
CA ILE A 430 -19.06 25.32 7.19
C ILE A 430 -20.17 26.38 7.04
N GLN A 431 -21.32 26.19 7.67
CA GLN A 431 -22.41 27.17 7.65
C GLN A 431 -22.01 28.47 8.37
N ALA A 432 -21.32 28.35 9.51
CA ALA A 432 -20.77 29.49 10.24
C ALA A 432 -19.66 30.19 9.45
N HIS A 433 -18.79 29.42 8.78
CA HIS A 433 -17.68 29.96 8.02
C HIS A 433 -18.15 30.68 6.74
N LEU A 434 -19.01 30.05 5.92
CA LEU A 434 -19.51 30.63 4.67
C LEU A 434 -20.66 31.63 4.85
N GLY A 435 -21.30 31.65 6.02
CA GLY A 435 -22.46 32.49 6.33
C GLY A 435 -23.73 32.10 5.57
N MET A 436 -23.83 30.84 5.11
CA MET A 436 -24.96 30.32 4.33
C MET A 436 -25.41 28.96 4.83
N GLN A 437 -26.70 28.67 4.68
CA GLN A 437 -27.26 27.38 5.06
C GLN A 437 -27.08 26.34 3.94
N LEU A 438 -26.80 25.11 4.35
CA LEU A 438 -26.76 23.95 3.44
C LEU A 438 -28.19 23.63 2.99
N SER A 439 -28.39 23.41 1.69
CA SER A 439 -29.66 23.02 1.06
C SER A 439 -29.95 21.52 1.20
N LEU A 440 -29.41 20.89 2.24
CA LEU A 440 -29.63 19.48 2.60
C LEU A 440 -31.05 19.27 3.11
N GLY A 441 -32.01 19.29 2.19
CA GLY A 441 -33.42 19.08 2.48
C GLY A 441 -34.31 18.69 1.29
N LYS A 442 -33.83 18.76 0.03
CA LYS A 442 -34.69 18.47 -1.14
C LYS A 442 -34.25 17.31 -2.03
N ASN A 443 -32.96 17.03 -2.11
CA ASN A 443 -32.49 15.80 -2.75
C ASN A 443 -32.11 14.80 -1.66
N LYS A 444 -33.12 14.04 -1.18
CA LYS A 444 -32.82 12.69 -0.72
C LYS A 444 -32.20 12.01 -1.94
N VAL A 445 -30.88 11.82 -1.94
CA VAL A 445 -30.27 10.79 -2.78
C VAL A 445 -31.13 9.55 -2.52
N ALA A 446 -31.71 8.98 -3.60
CA ALA A 446 -32.46 7.75 -3.48
C ALA A 446 -31.58 6.80 -2.66
N PRO A 447 -32.07 6.21 -1.56
CA PRO A 447 -31.26 5.28 -0.79
C PRO A 447 -30.61 4.33 -1.80
N ARG A 448 -29.26 4.23 -1.80
CA ARG A 448 -28.58 3.13 -2.51
C ARG A 448 -29.41 1.89 -2.19
N GLN A 449 -29.86 1.17 -3.22
CA GLN A 449 -30.88 0.14 -3.02
C GLN A 449 -30.39 -0.77 -1.90
N GLU A 450 -31.21 -1.01 -0.88
CA GLU A 450 -30.82 -1.75 0.33
C GLU A 450 -30.12 -3.10 -0.02
N LEU A 451 -30.53 -3.68 -1.16
CA LEU A 451 -29.93 -4.86 -1.80
C LEU A 451 -28.46 -4.69 -2.24
N GLU A 452 -28.04 -3.51 -2.70
CA GLU A 452 -26.64 -3.22 -3.06
C GLU A 452 -25.75 -3.18 -1.81
N GLN A 453 -26.21 -2.51 -0.74
CA GLN A 453 -25.50 -2.49 0.54
C GLN A 453 -25.40 -3.89 1.14
N ASP A 454 -26.50 -4.66 1.12
CA ASP A 454 -26.49 -6.05 1.56
C ASP A 454 -25.48 -6.89 0.75
N ARG A 455 -25.30 -6.58 -0.55
CA ARG A 455 -24.37 -7.30 -1.43
C ARG A 455 -22.92 -6.95 -1.11
N GLU A 456 -22.65 -5.71 -0.74
CA GLU A 456 -21.33 -5.30 -0.26
C GLU A 456 -20.98 -5.98 1.07
N ILE A 457 -21.93 -6.04 2.01
CA ILE A 457 -21.74 -6.78 3.26
C ILE A 457 -21.41 -8.26 2.98
N LEU A 458 -22.15 -8.88 2.05
CA LEU A 458 -21.89 -10.23 1.61
C LEU A 458 -20.47 -10.38 1.00
N ASN A 459 -20.05 -9.43 0.16
CA ASN A 459 -18.71 -9.43 -0.44
C ASN A 459 -17.62 -9.29 0.63
N THR A 460 -17.82 -8.46 1.66
CA THR A 460 -16.89 -8.33 2.79
C THR A 460 -16.74 -9.64 3.56
N LEU A 461 -17.86 -10.31 3.85
CA LEU A 461 -17.88 -11.60 4.55
C LEU A 461 -17.13 -12.69 3.75
N LEU A 462 -17.41 -12.80 2.45
CA LEU A 462 -16.71 -13.73 1.56
C LEU A 462 -15.23 -13.35 1.40
N GLY A 463 -14.93 -12.05 1.28
CA GLY A 463 -13.58 -11.50 1.18
C GLY A 463 -12.73 -11.84 2.40
N TYR A 464 -13.34 -11.82 3.59
CA TYR A 464 -12.69 -12.25 4.81
C TYR A 464 -12.39 -13.75 4.80
N LEU A 465 -13.38 -14.58 4.54
CA LEU A 465 -13.21 -16.04 4.58
C LEU A 465 -12.20 -16.53 3.52
N VAL A 466 -12.30 -16.05 2.30
CA VAL A 466 -11.48 -16.53 1.17
C VAL A 466 -10.13 -15.81 1.12
N GLY A 467 -10.11 -14.50 1.33
CA GLY A 467 -8.91 -13.67 1.18
C GLY A 467 -8.03 -13.60 2.43
N VAL A 468 -8.63 -13.63 3.62
CA VAL A 468 -7.89 -13.49 4.90
C VAL A 468 -7.74 -14.84 5.61
N ARG A 469 -8.80 -15.65 5.65
CA ARG A 469 -8.80 -16.96 6.31
C ARG A 469 -8.44 -18.12 5.36
N GLU A 470 -8.16 -17.83 4.09
CA GLU A 470 -7.78 -18.79 3.04
C GLU A 470 -8.71 -20.01 2.91
N VAL A 471 -10.00 -19.83 3.23
CA VAL A 471 -11.00 -20.89 3.15
C VAL A 471 -11.37 -21.13 1.70
N ALA A 472 -11.48 -22.42 1.32
CA ALA A 472 -11.93 -22.79 -0.01
C ALA A 472 -13.32 -22.20 -0.32
N TRP A 473 -13.50 -21.66 -1.53
CA TRP A 473 -14.74 -20.96 -1.95
C TRP A 473 -16.04 -21.70 -1.61
N GLY A 474 -16.08 -23.02 -1.83
CA GLY A 474 -17.24 -23.85 -1.53
C GLY A 474 -17.61 -23.84 -0.05
N GLN A 475 -16.62 -23.99 0.83
CA GLN A 475 -16.81 -23.92 2.28
C GLN A 475 -17.19 -22.50 2.72
N ALA A 476 -16.55 -21.46 2.17
CA ALA A 476 -16.90 -20.08 2.47
C ALA A 476 -18.38 -19.77 2.15
N CYS A 477 -18.89 -20.30 1.04
CA CYS A 477 -20.31 -20.19 0.69
C CYS A 477 -21.22 -20.92 1.68
N GLU A 478 -20.81 -22.07 2.21
CA GLU A 478 -21.57 -22.80 3.23
C GLU A 478 -21.66 -22.01 4.54
N TRP A 479 -20.55 -21.45 5.03
CA TRP A 479 -20.54 -20.58 6.21
C TRP A 479 -21.49 -19.38 6.07
N VAL A 480 -21.51 -18.75 4.90
CA VAL A 480 -22.44 -17.65 4.60
C VAL A 480 -23.89 -18.12 4.52
N ARG A 481 -24.17 -19.28 3.90
CA ARG A 481 -25.53 -19.85 3.87
C ARG A 481 -26.02 -20.18 5.26
N ASP A 482 -25.17 -20.78 6.10
CA ASP A 482 -25.48 -21.07 7.49
C ASP A 482 -25.81 -19.78 8.26
N LEU A 483 -25.07 -18.70 8.02
CA LEU A 483 -25.41 -17.38 8.54
C LEU A 483 -26.79 -16.92 8.01
N LEU A 484 -27.10 -17.04 6.73
CA LEU A 484 -28.40 -16.65 6.18
C LEU A 484 -29.57 -17.48 6.74
N HIS A 485 -29.33 -18.73 7.13
CA HIS A 485 -30.32 -19.60 7.77
C HIS A 485 -30.52 -19.30 9.26
N HIS A 486 -29.44 -19.00 10.00
CA HIS A 486 -29.49 -18.82 11.46
C HIS A 486 -29.57 -17.34 11.90
N SER A 487 -29.34 -16.39 10.98
CA SER A 487 -29.40 -14.94 11.23
C SER A 487 -30.80 -14.37 11.44
N GLY A 488 -31.82 -15.20 11.72
CA GLY A 488 -33.14 -14.70 12.11
C GLY A 488 -33.10 -13.69 13.27
N GLN A 489 -32.01 -13.70 14.06
CA GLN A 489 -31.76 -12.79 15.18
C GLN A 489 -30.78 -11.64 14.89
N ARG A 490 -30.07 -11.63 13.75
CA ARG A 490 -29.08 -10.59 13.39
C ARG A 490 -29.64 -9.71 12.27
N ASN A 491 -29.52 -8.39 12.40
CA ASN A 491 -30.07 -7.41 11.46
C ASN A 491 -29.15 -7.16 10.26
N LEU A 492 -28.25 -8.10 9.95
CA LEU A 492 -27.17 -7.97 8.99
C LEU A 492 -27.64 -7.78 7.53
N PHE A 493 -28.77 -8.38 7.17
CA PHE A 493 -29.34 -8.37 5.83
C PHE A 493 -30.84 -8.08 5.87
N SER A 494 -31.35 -7.40 4.85
CA SER A 494 -32.80 -7.21 4.66
C SER A 494 -33.52 -8.56 4.51
N ALA A 495 -34.83 -8.60 4.81
CA ALA A 495 -35.63 -9.81 4.65
C ALA A 495 -35.67 -10.27 3.18
N ALA A 496 -35.74 -9.30 2.24
CA ALA A 496 -35.73 -9.55 0.81
C ALA A 496 -34.40 -10.17 0.34
N ALA A 497 -33.26 -9.65 0.81
CA ALA A 497 -31.95 -10.22 0.49
C ALA A 497 -31.79 -11.64 1.05
N ARG A 498 -32.25 -11.88 2.29
CA ARG A 498 -32.22 -13.21 2.92
C ARG A 498 -33.00 -14.25 2.12
N GLU A 499 -34.20 -13.91 1.68
CA GLU A 499 -35.00 -14.83 0.85
C GLU A 499 -34.36 -15.06 -0.52
N ALA A 500 -33.89 -13.99 -1.16
CA ALA A 500 -33.29 -14.07 -2.49
C ALA A 500 -31.98 -14.90 -2.52
N TRP A 501 -31.17 -14.84 -1.46
CA TRP A 501 -29.82 -15.42 -1.46
C TRP A 501 -29.71 -16.78 -0.76
N ARG A 502 -30.79 -17.26 -0.13
CA ARG A 502 -30.85 -18.60 0.47
C ARG A 502 -30.61 -19.71 -0.55
N GLU A 503 -31.18 -19.60 -1.74
CA GLU A 503 -31.06 -20.64 -2.78
C GLU A 503 -29.81 -20.46 -3.65
N LYS A 504 -29.45 -19.22 -3.96
CA LYS A 504 -28.28 -18.90 -4.80
C LYS A 504 -27.66 -17.57 -4.39
N LEU A 505 -26.38 -17.62 -4.00
CA LEU A 505 -25.62 -16.41 -3.71
C LEU A 505 -25.42 -15.60 -5.01
N PRO A 506 -25.50 -14.26 -4.95
CA PRO A 506 -25.39 -13.36 -6.11
C PRO A 506 -23.94 -13.16 -6.60
N VAL A 507 -23.00 -13.94 -6.09
CA VAL A 507 -21.57 -13.81 -6.36
C VAL A 507 -21.06 -15.11 -6.98
N ASP A 508 -20.57 -15.02 -8.21
CA ASP A 508 -19.93 -16.13 -8.92
C ASP A 508 -18.43 -16.14 -8.63
N GLN A 509 -17.84 -17.33 -8.46
CA GLN A 509 -16.41 -17.49 -8.19
C GLN A 509 -15.55 -16.82 -9.25
N ALA A 510 -15.98 -16.88 -10.52
CA ALA A 510 -15.23 -16.30 -11.65
C ALA A 510 -15.18 -14.76 -11.64
N GLN A 511 -16.12 -14.10 -10.95
CA GLN A 511 -16.20 -12.65 -10.84
C GLN A 511 -15.76 -12.12 -9.47
N PHE A 512 -15.55 -13.01 -8.51
CA PHE A 512 -15.18 -12.67 -7.16
C PHE A 512 -13.69 -12.32 -7.07
N VAL A 513 -13.40 -11.13 -6.54
CA VAL A 513 -12.04 -10.73 -6.18
C VAL A 513 -11.88 -10.97 -4.67
N PRO A 514 -10.94 -11.83 -4.23
CA PRO A 514 -10.75 -12.15 -2.82
C PRO A 514 -10.05 -11.01 -2.08
N GLN A 515 -10.74 -9.87 -1.97
CA GLN A 515 -10.29 -8.70 -1.24
C GLN A 515 -11.23 -8.45 -0.07
N PHE A 516 -10.67 -8.32 1.13
CA PHE A 516 -11.41 -7.89 2.29
C PHE A 516 -11.56 -6.36 2.25
N THR A 517 -12.73 -5.90 1.82
CA THR A 517 -13.06 -4.48 1.73
C THR A 517 -14.20 -4.13 2.68
N PRO A 518 -14.11 -3.02 3.45
CA PRO A 518 -15.23 -2.56 4.26
C PRO A 518 -16.44 -2.22 3.40
N PRO A 519 -17.66 -2.65 3.78
CA PRO A 519 -18.87 -2.28 3.06
C PRO A 519 -19.16 -0.79 3.24
N ASP A 520 -19.92 -0.20 2.33
CA ASP A 520 -20.37 1.19 2.48
C ASP A 520 -21.49 1.28 3.54
N LEU A 521 -21.08 1.30 4.81
CA LEU A 521 -21.96 1.50 5.97
C LEU A 521 -21.52 2.73 6.78
N ASP A 522 -22.51 3.49 7.27
CA ASP A 522 -22.28 4.56 8.23
C ASP A 522 -21.80 3.97 9.57
N PRO A 523 -20.76 4.51 10.24
CA PRO A 523 -20.25 3.99 11.51
C PRO A 523 -21.29 3.78 12.64
N GLY A 524 -22.42 4.48 12.58
CA GLY A 524 -23.53 4.35 13.52
C GLY A 524 -24.59 3.32 13.11
N ASP A 525 -24.43 2.64 11.98
CA ASP A 525 -25.36 1.63 11.48
C ASP A 525 -25.34 0.40 12.40
N ALA A 526 -26.53 -0.04 12.82
CA ALA A 526 -26.68 -1.21 13.68
C ALA A 526 -26.07 -2.48 13.05
N ARG A 527 -26.06 -2.56 11.72
CA ARG A 527 -25.49 -3.68 10.94
C ARG A 527 -24.00 -3.87 11.15
N ILE A 528 -23.25 -2.80 11.44
CA ILE A 528 -21.80 -2.89 11.66
C ILE A 528 -21.49 -3.74 12.89
N ARG A 529 -22.27 -3.57 13.96
CA ARG A 529 -22.09 -4.36 15.17
C ARG A 529 -22.29 -5.84 14.86
N ASP A 530 -23.38 -6.18 14.19
CA ASP A 530 -23.69 -7.57 13.86
C ASP A 530 -22.65 -8.16 12.88
N LEU A 531 -22.15 -7.35 11.93
CA LEU A 531 -21.06 -7.71 11.01
C LEU A 531 -19.76 -8.01 11.77
N LEU A 532 -19.37 -7.15 12.70
CA LEU A 532 -18.19 -7.37 13.54
C LEU A 532 -18.34 -8.62 14.40
N GLU A 533 -19.51 -8.82 15.02
CA GLU A 533 -19.80 -10.04 15.81
C GLU A 533 -19.65 -11.30 14.95
N VAL A 534 -20.17 -11.32 13.71
CA VAL A 534 -19.97 -12.43 12.76
C VAL A 534 -18.50 -12.64 12.44
N LEU A 535 -17.78 -11.58 12.08
CA LEU A 535 -16.39 -11.69 11.64
C LEU A 535 -15.48 -12.18 12.77
N LEU A 536 -15.67 -11.69 14.00
CA LEU A 536 -14.92 -12.12 15.18
C LEU A 536 -15.28 -13.57 15.56
N GLU A 537 -16.56 -13.93 15.47
CA GLU A 537 -17.01 -15.31 15.68
C GLU A 537 -16.41 -16.28 14.66
N TRP A 538 -16.31 -15.87 13.39
CA TRP A 538 -15.65 -16.65 12.35
C TRP A 538 -14.14 -16.69 12.52
N ASN A 539 -13.49 -15.59 12.91
CA ASN A 539 -12.06 -15.61 13.23
C ASN A 539 -11.74 -16.60 14.34
N ALA A 540 -12.60 -16.66 15.36
CA ALA A 540 -12.46 -17.63 16.43
C ALA A 540 -12.64 -19.06 15.91
N LYS A 541 -13.61 -19.36 15.04
CA LYS A 541 -13.99 -20.74 14.68
C LYS A 541 -13.33 -21.33 13.43
N VAL A 542 -13.03 -20.51 12.44
CA VAL A 542 -12.75 -20.97 11.08
C VAL A 542 -11.26 -21.17 10.89
N GLY A 543 -10.76 -22.40 10.99
CA GLY A 543 -9.34 -22.71 10.81
C GLY A 543 -8.49 -22.39 12.04
N SER A 544 -7.16 -22.39 11.87
CA SER A 544 -6.20 -22.22 12.96
C SER A 544 -6.17 -20.79 13.51
N PHE A 545 -5.82 -20.59 14.77
CA PHE A 545 -5.52 -19.25 15.30
C PHE A 545 -4.57 -18.48 14.37
N ALA A 546 -4.98 -17.27 13.94
CA ALA A 546 -4.18 -16.40 13.06
C ALA A 546 -4.20 -14.96 13.60
N PRO A 547 -3.11 -14.48 14.21
CA PRO A 547 -3.06 -13.17 14.85
C PRO A 547 -3.18 -12.01 13.84
N GLU A 548 -2.70 -12.19 12.61
CA GLU A 548 -2.77 -11.16 11.56
C GLU A 548 -4.23 -10.89 11.15
N ALA A 549 -5.04 -11.96 11.04
CA ALA A 549 -6.46 -11.85 10.72
C ALA A 549 -7.23 -11.14 11.84
N GLU A 550 -6.81 -11.32 13.08
CA GLU A 550 -7.40 -10.68 14.24
C GLU A 550 -7.06 -9.18 14.30
N GLN A 551 -5.78 -8.82 14.10
CA GLN A 551 -5.35 -7.43 14.03
C GLN A 551 -6.10 -6.68 12.93
N LEU A 552 -6.28 -7.30 11.77
CA LEU A 552 -7.05 -6.73 10.67
C LEU A 552 -8.52 -6.50 11.04
N LEU A 553 -9.14 -7.35 11.87
CA LEU A 553 -10.49 -7.11 12.39
C LEU A 553 -10.55 -5.99 13.43
N LEU A 554 -9.51 -5.83 14.26
CA LEU A 554 -9.40 -4.70 15.17
C LEU A 554 -9.28 -3.38 14.38
N GLU A 555 -8.42 -3.33 13.36
CA GLU A 555 -8.30 -2.19 12.45
C GLU A 555 -9.63 -1.90 11.72
N PHE A 556 -10.35 -2.94 11.31
CA PHE A 556 -11.67 -2.84 10.69
C PHE A 556 -12.72 -2.27 11.67
N GLY A 557 -12.72 -2.68 12.94
CA GLY A 557 -13.60 -2.10 13.95
C GLY A 557 -13.27 -0.63 14.25
N LEU A 558 -11.97 -0.29 14.30
CA LEU A 558 -11.49 1.07 14.47
C LEU A 558 -11.85 1.98 13.28
N TYR A 559 -11.85 1.43 12.06
CA TYR A 559 -12.36 2.13 10.86
C TYR A 559 -13.79 2.63 11.06
N TYR A 560 -14.63 1.83 11.72
CA TYR A 560 -16.01 2.20 12.09
C TYR A 560 -16.14 2.88 13.46
N ARG A 561 -15.04 3.37 14.04
CA ARG A 561 -15.01 4.07 15.34
C ARG A 561 -15.58 3.25 16.50
N VAL A 562 -15.51 1.93 16.44
CA VAL A 562 -15.79 1.08 17.60
C VAL A 562 -14.61 1.16 18.55
N ALA A 563 -14.86 1.44 19.83
CA ALA A 563 -13.81 1.53 20.84
C ALA A 563 -13.03 0.21 20.96
N GLN A 564 -11.71 0.30 21.11
CA GLN A 564 -10.82 -0.86 21.19
C GLN A 564 -11.23 -1.82 22.32
N ASP A 565 -11.50 -1.32 23.52
CA ASP A 565 -11.94 -2.13 24.68
C ASP A 565 -13.19 -2.96 24.36
N LYS A 566 -14.09 -2.40 23.55
CA LYS A 566 -15.32 -3.08 23.14
C LYS A 566 -15.03 -4.19 22.12
N LEU A 567 -14.12 -3.95 21.18
CA LEU A 567 -13.69 -4.97 20.22
C LEU A 567 -12.98 -6.13 20.92
N GLU A 568 -12.10 -5.83 21.90
CA GLU A 568 -11.42 -6.84 22.70
C GLU A 568 -12.40 -7.68 23.53
N SER A 569 -13.42 -7.04 24.12
CA SER A 569 -14.50 -7.76 24.82
C SER A 569 -15.27 -8.71 23.88
N MET A 570 -15.67 -8.23 22.69
CA MET A 570 -16.38 -9.03 21.69
C MET A 570 -15.55 -10.22 21.18
N LEU A 571 -14.24 -10.00 21.03
CA LEU A 571 -13.31 -11.03 20.62
C LEU A 571 -13.11 -12.08 21.74
N ASN A 572 -12.99 -11.65 23.00
CA ASN A 572 -12.92 -12.56 24.14
C ASN A 572 -14.18 -13.43 24.23
N GLU A 573 -15.36 -12.82 24.14
CA GLU A 573 -16.65 -13.54 24.10
C GLU A 573 -16.68 -14.57 22.96
N SER A 574 -16.16 -14.22 21.77
CA SER A 574 -16.12 -15.11 20.61
C SER A 574 -15.24 -16.35 20.86
N TYR A 575 -14.06 -16.16 21.46
CA TYR A 575 -13.19 -17.29 21.82
C TYR A 575 -13.74 -18.11 22.99
N GLN A 576 -14.33 -17.48 24.00
CA GLN A 576 -15.03 -18.20 25.07
C GLN A 576 -16.16 -19.06 24.51
N GLN A 577 -16.96 -18.54 23.57
CA GLN A 577 -18.00 -19.31 22.90
C GLN A 577 -17.44 -20.49 22.08
N ARG A 578 -16.29 -20.33 21.41
CA ARG A 578 -15.61 -21.46 20.76
C ARG A 578 -15.28 -22.55 21.77
N LEU A 579 -14.67 -22.20 22.90
CA LEU A 579 -14.31 -23.16 23.94
C LEU A 579 -15.54 -23.81 24.60
N LEU A 580 -16.60 -23.04 24.85
CA LEU A 580 -17.85 -23.55 25.42
C LEU A 580 -18.54 -24.59 24.52
N ARG A 581 -18.43 -24.46 23.20
CA ARG A 581 -18.97 -25.45 22.26
C ARG A 581 -18.22 -26.78 22.35
N GLN A 582 -16.92 -26.73 22.62
CA GLN A 582 -16.08 -27.91 22.73
C GLN A 582 -16.11 -28.54 24.14
N PHE A 583 -16.22 -27.70 25.18
CA PHE A 583 -16.21 -28.09 26.59
C PHE A 583 -17.39 -27.46 27.37
N PRO A 584 -18.64 -27.86 27.08
CA PRO A 584 -19.82 -27.24 27.69
C PRO A 584 -19.89 -27.40 29.21
N GLU A 585 -19.33 -28.49 29.74
CA GLU A 585 -19.31 -28.80 31.18
C GLU A 585 -18.43 -27.84 32.00
N GLN A 586 -17.47 -27.17 31.35
CA GLN A 586 -16.48 -26.29 32.00
C GLN A 586 -16.88 -24.80 31.95
N LYS A 587 -18.18 -24.51 31.76
CA LYS A 587 -18.68 -23.15 31.56
C LYS A 587 -18.19 -22.13 32.60
N SER A 588 -18.29 -22.49 33.88
CA SER A 588 -17.90 -21.61 34.98
C SER A 588 -16.40 -21.27 35.01
N ARG A 589 -15.55 -22.12 34.41
CA ARG A 589 -14.11 -21.88 34.24
C ARG A 589 -13.85 -20.99 33.04
N ILE A 590 -14.44 -21.31 31.89
CA ILE A 590 -14.23 -20.61 30.62
C ILE A 590 -14.65 -19.14 30.70
N GLU A 591 -15.77 -18.84 31.38
CA GLU A 591 -16.24 -17.45 31.55
C GLU A 591 -15.27 -16.56 32.35
N ARG A 592 -14.35 -17.14 33.12
CA ARG A 592 -13.34 -16.40 33.91
C ARG A 592 -12.02 -16.21 33.17
N TYR A 593 -11.86 -16.81 32.00
CA TYR A 593 -10.62 -16.78 31.28
C TYR A 593 -10.41 -15.43 30.59
N SER A 594 -9.17 -14.96 30.63
CA SER A 594 -8.73 -13.83 29.83
C SER A 594 -8.69 -14.22 28.34
N ILE A 595 -8.64 -13.21 27.49
CA ILE A 595 -8.52 -13.41 26.05
C ILE A 595 -7.25 -14.19 25.68
N SER A 596 -6.12 -13.90 26.32
CA SER A 596 -4.84 -14.58 26.07
C SER A 596 -4.86 -16.05 26.49
N GLU A 597 -5.62 -16.40 27.53
CA GLU A 597 -5.87 -17.80 27.92
C GLU A 597 -6.72 -18.51 26.88
N CYS A 598 -7.81 -17.87 26.43
CA CYS A 598 -8.68 -18.46 25.42
C CYS A 598 -7.97 -18.66 24.08
N ARG A 599 -7.13 -17.69 23.65
CA ARG A 599 -6.29 -17.80 22.45
C ARG A 599 -5.27 -18.91 22.59
N SER A 600 -4.59 -18.99 23.74
CA SER A 600 -3.60 -20.04 24.01
C SER A 600 -4.23 -21.45 23.95
N ILE A 601 -5.42 -21.62 24.52
CA ILE A 601 -6.14 -22.89 24.46
C ILE A 601 -6.59 -23.19 23.03
N ALA A 602 -7.12 -22.21 22.31
CA ALA A 602 -7.51 -22.38 20.91
C ALA A 602 -6.33 -22.82 20.03
N LEU A 603 -5.15 -22.21 20.21
CA LEU A 603 -3.91 -22.56 19.52
C LEU A 603 -3.48 -24.01 19.81
N LEU A 604 -3.63 -24.47 21.06
CA LEU A 604 -3.28 -25.84 21.47
C LEU A 604 -4.23 -26.91 20.91
N LEU A 605 -5.50 -26.55 20.68
CA LEU A 605 -6.52 -27.45 20.18
C LEU A 605 -6.50 -27.60 18.65
N ASP A 606 -5.85 -26.68 17.94
CA ASP A 606 -5.72 -26.74 16.48
C ASP A 606 -4.60 -27.72 16.08
N GLU A 607 -4.94 -29.00 15.89
CA GLU A 607 -4.01 -30.09 15.50
C GLU A 607 -3.23 -29.78 14.20
N ASN A 608 -3.80 -28.96 13.31
CA ASN A 608 -3.19 -28.54 12.03
C ASN A 608 -2.32 -27.26 12.12
N ALA A 609 -2.31 -26.55 13.25
CA ALA A 609 -1.56 -25.29 13.43
C ALA A 609 -0.07 -25.50 13.80
N ILE A 610 0.26 -26.70 14.28
CA ILE A 610 1.58 -27.07 14.79
C ILE A 610 2.71 -26.94 13.74
N PRO A 611 2.50 -27.08 12.40
CA PRO A 611 3.60 -26.95 11.44
C PRO A 611 4.05 -25.50 11.15
N SER A 612 3.17 -24.48 11.27
CA SER A 612 3.45 -23.11 10.82
C SER A 612 3.73 -22.09 11.92
N LEU A 613 3.33 -22.38 13.18
CA LEU A 613 3.63 -21.54 14.35
C LEU A 613 4.58 -22.21 15.38
N PRO A 614 5.64 -22.97 14.98
CA PRO A 614 6.51 -23.69 15.93
C PRO A 614 7.26 -22.77 16.90
N GLN A 615 7.23 -21.45 16.69
CA GLN A 615 7.85 -20.46 17.57
C GLN A 615 6.94 -20.01 18.72
N GLN A 616 5.67 -20.42 18.79
CA GLN A 616 4.75 -19.98 19.84
C GLN A 616 4.33 -21.09 20.81
N VAL A 617 4.57 -22.37 20.49
CA VAL A 617 4.27 -23.50 21.37
C VAL A 617 5.51 -24.34 21.63
N PHE A 618 5.84 -24.55 22.91
CA PHE A 618 7.00 -25.31 23.37
C PHE A 618 6.54 -26.59 24.06
N GLY A 619 7.14 -27.74 23.71
CA GLY A 619 6.64 -29.06 24.16
C GLY A 619 7.60 -29.93 24.97
N LEU A 620 8.91 -29.65 24.96
CA LEU A 620 9.87 -30.40 25.78
C LEU A 620 10.09 -29.66 27.10
N ILE A 621 9.14 -29.82 28.02
CA ILE A 621 9.13 -29.09 29.30
C ILE A 621 9.49 -30.04 30.44
N LYS A 622 10.42 -29.60 31.29
CA LYS A 622 10.82 -30.25 32.53
C LYS A 622 10.64 -29.30 33.70
N ILE A 623 10.06 -29.79 34.78
CA ILE A 623 9.94 -29.05 36.04
C ILE A 623 10.97 -29.68 37.00
N PRO A 624 12.04 -28.98 37.41
CA PRO A 624 13.14 -29.61 38.16
C PRO A 624 12.75 -30.08 39.57
N GLU A 625 11.81 -29.39 40.23
CA GLU A 625 11.31 -29.72 41.57
C GLU A 625 9.80 -30.01 41.49
N ILE A 626 9.45 -31.23 41.08
CA ILE A 626 8.05 -31.68 40.99
C ILE A 626 7.60 -32.20 42.37
N PRO A 627 6.48 -31.71 42.95
CA PRO A 627 5.83 -32.35 44.09
C PRO A 627 5.59 -33.84 43.84
N ASP A 628 5.67 -34.68 44.88
CA ASP A 628 5.49 -36.14 44.74
C ASP A 628 4.16 -36.52 44.04
N GLU A 629 3.12 -35.70 44.18
CA GLU A 629 1.79 -35.87 43.59
C GLU A 629 1.75 -35.62 42.06
N LEU A 630 2.71 -34.86 41.52
CA LEU A 630 2.80 -34.51 40.09
C LEU A 630 3.86 -35.35 39.34
N LYS A 631 4.61 -36.21 40.04
CA LYS A 631 5.62 -37.11 39.43
C LYS A 631 5.01 -38.13 38.45
N SER A 632 3.69 -38.34 38.50
CA SER A 632 2.96 -39.24 37.60
C SER A 632 2.55 -38.60 36.27
N LEU A 633 2.76 -37.29 36.08
CA LEU A 633 2.43 -36.65 34.81
C LEU A 633 3.44 -37.00 33.72
N PRO A 634 3.01 -37.54 32.56
CA PRO A 634 3.92 -37.77 31.46
C PRO A 634 4.46 -36.42 30.96
N ALA A 635 5.78 -36.26 30.88
CA ALA A 635 6.40 -35.01 30.41
C ALA A 635 5.89 -34.56 29.03
N GLU A 636 5.39 -35.49 28.23
CA GLU A 636 4.77 -35.24 26.92
C GLU A 636 3.44 -34.49 26.98
N SER A 637 2.80 -34.40 28.15
CA SER A 637 1.52 -33.69 28.36
C SER A 637 1.68 -32.19 28.62
N LEU A 638 2.89 -31.69 28.88
CA LEU A 638 3.10 -30.28 29.19
C LEU A 638 3.37 -29.46 27.92
N ARG A 639 2.71 -28.31 27.79
CA ARG A 639 2.95 -27.35 26.70
C ARG A 639 2.99 -25.93 27.25
N ILE A 640 3.90 -25.10 26.75
CA ILE A 640 3.86 -23.65 26.97
C ILE A 640 3.42 -23.02 25.67
N ALA A 641 2.32 -22.26 25.71
CA ALA A 641 1.93 -21.40 24.61
C ALA A 641 2.32 -19.96 24.95
N LEU A 642 2.84 -19.25 23.97
CA LEU A 642 3.17 -17.83 24.05
C LEU A 642 2.22 -17.07 23.13
N VAL A 643 1.28 -16.35 23.73
CA VAL A 643 0.32 -15.51 23.01
C VAL A 643 0.36 -14.11 23.61
N ASP A 644 0.36 -13.09 22.74
CA ASP A 644 0.56 -11.70 23.16
C ASP A 644 1.86 -11.56 23.98
N GLU A 645 1.86 -10.93 25.13
CA GLU A 645 3.03 -10.81 26.01
C GLU A 645 3.07 -11.84 27.15
N GLU A 646 2.19 -12.86 27.11
CA GLU A 646 2.05 -13.85 28.17
C GLU A 646 2.43 -15.27 27.70
N ALA A 647 3.31 -15.92 28.47
CA ALA A 647 3.56 -17.35 28.38
C ALA A 647 2.69 -18.09 29.38
N VAL A 648 1.93 -19.07 28.91
CA VAL A 648 1.04 -19.87 29.75
C VAL A 648 1.42 -21.35 29.63
N LEU A 649 1.65 -21.98 30.78
CA LEU A 649 1.92 -23.42 30.90
C LEU A 649 0.61 -24.17 31.05
N PHE A 650 0.41 -25.14 30.17
CA PHE A 650 -0.72 -26.04 30.14
C PHE A 650 -0.30 -27.47 30.42
N GLN A 651 -1.17 -28.17 31.14
CA GLN A 651 -1.25 -29.61 31.11
C GLN A 651 -2.33 -29.99 30.11
N LEU A 652 -1.94 -30.73 29.09
CA LEU A 652 -2.86 -31.36 28.15
C LEU A 652 -3.26 -32.72 28.73
N PRO A 653 -4.49 -32.86 29.24
CA PRO A 653 -5.04 -34.20 29.45
C PRO A 653 -5.24 -34.91 28.10
N THR A 654 -5.77 -36.13 28.11
CA THR A 654 -6.11 -36.84 26.85
C THR A 654 -6.92 -35.94 25.90
N ILE A 655 -6.90 -36.23 24.59
CA ILE A 655 -7.41 -35.41 23.46
C ILE A 655 -8.83 -34.81 23.67
N TRP A 656 -9.62 -35.39 24.58
CA TRP A 656 -11.03 -35.04 24.82
C TRP A 656 -11.27 -34.16 26.06
N GLU A 657 -10.24 -33.88 26.85
CA GLU A 657 -10.36 -33.10 28.09
C GLU A 657 -9.78 -31.69 27.94
N MET A 658 -10.31 -30.75 28.73
CA MET A 658 -9.92 -29.35 28.65
C MET A 658 -8.50 -29.13 29.20
N PRO A 659 -7.61 -28.42 28.49
CA PRO A 659 -6.29 -28.08 28.99
C PRO A 659 -6.34 -27.36 30.34
N GLU A 660 -5.54 -27.81 31.30
CA GLU A 660 -5.43 -27.19 32.60
C GLU A 660 -4.29 -26.17 32.63
N ILE A 661 -4.59 -24.95 33.08
CA ILE A 661 -3.58 -23.90 33.24
C ILE A 661 -2.87 -24.12 34.56
N LEU A 662 -1.56 -24.35 34.48
CA LEU A 662 -0.69 -24.64 35.62
C LEU A 662 0.13 -23.44 36.07
N TRP A 663 0.53 -22.59 35.12
CA TRP A 663 1.36 -21.41 35.39
C TRP A 663 1.19 -20.34 34.31
N ARG A 664 1.40 -19.08 34.70
CA ARG A 664 1.33 -17.90 33.83
C ARG A 664 2.53 -17.00 34.09
N SER A 665 3.12 -16.48 33.03
CA SER A 665 4.11 -15.42 33.16
C SER A 665 3.46 -14.14 33.67
N ASP A 666 4.26 -13.33 34.36
CA ASP A 666 3.92 -12.00 34.80
C ASP A 666 5.17 -11.09 34.74
N SER A 667 5.07 -9.87 35.26
CA SER A 667 6.17 -8.90 35.31
C SER A 667 7.40 -9.38 36.10
N THR A 668 7.28 -10.42 36.93
CA THR A 668 8.39 -11.02 37.69
C THR A 668 9.09 -12.13 36.92
N THR A 669 8.52 -12.57 35.80
CA THR A 669 9.04 -13.70 35.03
C THR A 669 10.36 -13.33 34.35
N ARG A 670 11.37 -14.20 34.47
CA ARG A 670 12.70 -14.01 33.91
C ARG A 670 13.19 -15.29 33.27
N TRP A 671 13.95 -15.17 32.17
CA TRP A 671 14.60 -16.32 31.53
C TRP A 671 16.11 -16.36 31.79
N LYS A 672 16.68 -17.57 31.85
CA LYS A 672 18.12 -17.83 31.93
C LYS A 672 18.51 -18.89 30.92
N ASN A 673 19.57 -18.64 30.15
CA ASN A 673 20.12 -19.63 29.22
C ASN A 673 20.83 -20.74 30.03
N ARG A 674 20.40 -22.00 29.85
CA ARG A 674 20.99 -23.20 30.46
C ARG A 674 21.56 -24.16 29.42
N SER A 675 21.73 -23.68 28.19
CA SER A 675 22.24 -24.49 27.07
C SER A 675 23.62 -25.08 27.38
N GLY A 676 23.79 -26.36 27.11
CA GLY A 676 25.06 -27.07 27.11
C GLY A 676 25.70 -27.13 25.73
N VAL A 677 26.80 -27.89 25.60
CA VAL A 677 27.55 -28.05 24.34
C VAL A 677 26.69 -28.69 23.23
N MET A 678 25.71 -29.52 23.59
CA MET A 678 24.88 -30.29 22.65
C MET A 678 23.37 -30.09 22.84
N THR A 679 22.95 -29.25 23.80
CA THR A 679 21.54 -29.06 24.14
C THR A 679 21.25 -27.58 24.29
N ALA A 680 20.22 -27.09 23.61
CA ALA A 680 19.70 -25.74 23.84
C ALA A 680 18.56 -25.82 24.86
N SER A 681 18.69 -25.13 25.99
CA SER A 681 17.66 -25.10 27.03
C SER A 681 17.54 -23.73 27.67
N LEU A 682 16.30 -23.39 28.03
CA LEU A 682 15.91 -22.12 28.62
C LEU A 682 15.19 -22.38 29.94
N GLU A 683 15.65 -21.76 31.01
CA GLU A 683 15.00 -21.82 32.32
C GLU A 683 14.16 -20.56 32.55
N LEU A 684 12.86 -20.72 32.80
CA LEU A 684 11.96 -19.66 33.24
C LEU A 684 11.83 -19.70 34.77
N THR A 685 11.86 -18.53 35.39
CA THR A 685 11.70 -18.31 36.83
C THR A 685 10.69 -17.20 37.07
N GLY A 686 10.00 -17.20 38.21
CA GLY A 686 8.93 -16.22 38.53
C GLY A 686 7.56 -16.64 37.98
N GLY A 687 6.64 -15.69 37.84
CA GLY A 687 5.28 -15.93 37.37
C GLY A 687 4.29 -16.39 38.45
N LYS A 688 3.05 -16.63 38.06
CA LYS A 688 1.95 -17.05 38.94
C LYS A 688 1.53 -18.48 38.61
N SER A 689 1.73 -19.40 39.55
CA SER A 689 1.21 -20.76 39.47
C SER A 689 -0.22 -20.87 40.01
N THR A 690 -0.98 -21.80 39.45
CA THR A 690 -2.37 -22.12 39.80
C THR A 690 -2.48 -23.57 40.29
N GLY A 691 -3.52 -23.87 41.07
CA GLY A 691 -3.74 -25.22 41.62
C GLY A 691 -2.64 -25.69 42.58
N ASP A 692 -2.29 -26.97 42.49
CA ASP A 692 -1.36 -27.67 43.40
C ASP A 692 0.12 -27.25 43.19
N LEU A 693 0.41 -26.49 42.13
CA LEU A 693 1.74 -25.94 41.83
C LEU A 693 2.03 -24.61 42.54
N LYS A 694 1.07 -24.07 43.29
CA LYS A 694 1.15 -22.72 43.89
C LYS A 694 2.32 -22.54 44.86
N THR A 695 2.78 -23.60 45.52
CA THR A 695 3.82 -23.55 46.55
C THR A 695 5.16 -24.18 46.14
N SER A 696 5.23 -24.81 44.98
CA SER A 696 6.31 -25.75 44.63
C SER A 696 7.05 -25.41 43.34
N LEU A 697 6.45 -24.64 42.43
CA LEU A 697 7.07 -24.31 41.15
C LEU A 697 8.13 -23.21 41.32
N LYS A 698 9.42 -23.59 41.40
CA LYS A 698 10.54 -22.62 41.44
C LYS A 698 11.05 -22.21 40.06
N SER A 699 11.13 -23.17 39.13
CA SER A 699 11.55 -22.91 37.76
C SER A 699 10.95 -23.90 36.77
N ILE A 700 10.86 -23.49 35.51
CA ILE A 700 10.41 -24.31 34.38
C ILE A 700 11.54 -24.39 33.37
N LEU A 701 12.02 -25.58 33.05
CA LEU A 701 13.04 -25.81 32.04
C LEU A 701 12.38 -26.19 30.71
N ILE A 702 12.69 -25.45 29.66
CA ILE A 702 12.25 -25.72 28.29
C ILE A 702 13.47 -26.17 27.49
N GLU A 703 13.38 -27.35 26.88
CA GLU A 703 14.42 -27.89 26.02
C GLU A 703 14.06 -27.71 24.55
N ALA A 704 15.05 -27.39 23.72
CA ALA A 704 14.88 -27.38 22.28
C ALA A 704 15.23 -28.76 21.69
N PRO A 705 14.65 -29.16 20.55
CA PRO A 705 15.10 -30.35 19.83
C PRO A 705 16.57 -30.21 19.43
N MET A 706 17.32 -31.33 19.39
CA MET A 706 18.79 -31.32 19.22
C MET A 706 19.32 -30.59 17.97
N THR A 707 18.48 -30.38 16.96
CA THR A 707 18.84 -29.68 15.71
C THR A 707 18.61 -28.17 15.77
N ALA A 708 17.92 -27.66 16.80
CA ALA A 708 17.51 -26.27 16.87
C ALA A 708 18.53 -25.40 17.63
N ARG A 709 18.82 -24.22 17.09
CA ARG A 709 19.68 -23.22 17.73
C ARG A 709 18.89 -22.47 18.80
N PHE A 710 19.50 -22.22 19.96
CA PHE A 710 18.87 -21.50 21.09
C PHE A 710 18.21 -20.18 20.66
N GLN A 711 18.94 -19.31 19.96
CA GLN A 711 18.44 -17.99 19.55
C GLN A 711 17.26 -18.06 18.58
N THR A 712 17.20 -19.10 17.73
CA THR A 712 16.14 -19.25 16.73
C THR A 712 14.91 -19.91 17.33
N TYR A 713 15.10 -20.94 18.14
CA TYR A 713 13.99 -21.68 18.74
C TYR A 713 13.24 -20.87 19.81
N PHE A 714 13.99 -20.16 20.67
CA PHE A 714 13.42 -19.36 21.75
C PHE A 714 13.21 -17.89 21.41
N ALA A 715 13.40 -17.47 20.14
CA ALA A 715 13.37 -16.07 19.72
C ALA A 715 12.16 -15.29 20.25
N SER A 716 10.98 -15.89 20.16
CA SER A 716 9.71 -15.33 20.59
C SER A 716 9.64 -15.10 22.11
N LEU A 717 10.13 -16.04 22.92
CA LEU A 717 10.22 -15.90 24.38
C LEU A 717 11.25 -14.84 24.76
N LEU A 718 12.40 -14.80 24.08
CA LEU A 718 13.48 -13.85 24.36
C LEU A 718 13.07 -12.41 24.09
N GLN A 719 12.22 -12.17 23.09
CA GLN A 719 11.70 -10.84 22.76
C GLN A 719 10.71 -10.31 23.82
N LYS A 720 9.93 -11.20 24.42
CA LYS A 720 8.78 -10.82 25.27
C LYS A 720 9.05 -10.94 26.77
N ILE A 721 9.93 -11.84 27.17
CA ILE A 721 10.30 -12.04 28.57
C ILE A 721 11.70 -11.43 28.80
N PRO A 722 11.89 -10.58 29.83
CA PRO A 722 13.19 -10.03 30.14
C PRO A 722 14.17 -11.08 30.68
N ALA A 723 15.46 -10.90 30.38
CA ALA A 723 16.51 -11.77 30.88
C ALA A 723 16.65 -11.65 32.41
N ALA A 724 16.97 -12.76 33.09
CA ALA A 724 17.39 -12.73 34.48
C ALA A 724 18.67 -11.89 34.60
N ALA A 725 18.75 -11.06 35.63
CA ALA A 725 20.00 -10.36 35.94
C ALA A 725 21.09 -11.41 36.15
N THR A 726 22.21 -11.26 35.45
CA THR A 726 23.39 -12.09 35.67
C THR A 726 23.96 -11.73 37.05
N GLU A 727 23.73 -12.60 38.03
CA GLU A 727 24.47 -12.61 39.29
C GLU A 727 25.94 -13.02 39.09
#